data_AF-A0A7J9NNZ9-F1
#
_entry.id   AF-A0A7J9NNZ9-F1
#
_cell.length_a   1.000
_cell.length_b   1.000
_cell.length_c   1.000
_cell.angle_alpha   90.00
_cell.angle_beta   90.00
_cell.angle_gamma   90.00
#
_symmetry.space_group_name_H-M   'P 1'
#
loop_
_entity.id
_entity.type
_entity.pdbx_description
1 polymer ?
#
loop_
_entity_poly.entity_id
_entity_poly.type
_entity_poly.pdbx_seq_one_letter_code
_entity_poly.pdbx_strand_id
1 'polypeptide(L)'
;MNKKLTLLLIFCVIGSMCPVSAFDYVSSGTWYGPAINFVIDIVNLGDVSSAFDDSITDDEYEEEDSTDTSTMNQTEADEAAVENAVGTKQTATEDMMESIQYIRDSVSQEPETCSISGEKQGGLTLSSFKVANNIHGFSLFPVEVTVTTPRISTELEDVEKTTGEIDGESYSLDIKGYTNITRVTFQVVQGDVVVSQYVLDNLNVSSESSSHTFIGMLKTPDDNYQEISSIVDGGLVTVSQMNSLLNAETEDFEVKVIIDHKIYIWEENVEHATWYMTEHEDTEEKPDKYPENPTDSYGYDSIYTTRNADDFVKTGQHPVNGYESGLGAEYESIFGDNIYPFQTDSNGAVNNFVVPLYASMIHEFENPARFKFNVLNYPENLLPYSDDSEIQNVKYRLVAINYHMDGTCSLSFDSRSSLPDIDEDGLINKVVPYTADNDTVEIYTYLIITGRIYDIEADQSYPVWYIARPKISVRSNYESITREHSEQIDEFLTDDVITWSESDTIEELFESDIATLHDKKDEAEEWQDKNEIKGSSLGVKYSKLAAEKYQNAISSLTGVDTSDVAEVRTAKTQAYLYEVEANDYLEAAKKCYYGAEDTAEILVSQYEEENDVTFGLAALFASDMLDEINDYLSFIPYSEEINESVPGGMLTVIVLLCGAVVVFRPKNSGYKRRWK
;
A
#
# COMPACT_ATOMS: atom_id res chain seq x y z
N MET A 1 18.11 -40.64 35.74
CA MET A 1 16.72 -40.60 36.29
C MET A 1 16.04 -39.35 35.72
N ASN A 2 15.55 -39.38 34.48
CA ASN A 2 14.20 -39.78 34.04
C ASN A 2 13.03 -39.01 34.66
N LYS A 3 12.52 -38.00 33.95
CA LYS A 3 11.12 -37.52 33.95
C LYS A 3 10.81 -37.00 32.53
N LYS A 4 10.28 -37.85 31.64
CA LYS A 4 8.86 -38.18 31.39
C LYS A 4 8.06 -37.04 30.75
N LEU A 5 8.05 -37.09 29.43
CA LEU A 5 7.07 -36.55 28.49
C LEU A 5 5.66 -37.08 28.84
N THR A 6 4.68 -36.20 28.92
CA THR A 6 3.26 -36.53 29.14
C THR A 6 2.54 -36.51 27.80
N LEU A 7 2.13 -37.69 27.33
CA LEU A 7 1.30 -37.89 26.14
C LEU A 7 -0.18 -37.86 26.57
N LEU A 8 -1.00 -36.98 26.00
CA LEU A 8 -2.46 -36.95 26.22
C LEU A 8 -3.15 -37.69 25.07
N LEU A 9 -3.78 -38.81 25.39
CA LEU A 9 -4.61 -39.67 24.53
C LEU A 9 -6.09 -39.31 24.73
N ILE A 10 -6.84 -39.09 23.66
CA ILE A 10 -8.32 -39.03 23.68
C ILE A 10 -8.88 -40.04 22.68
N PHE A 11 -9.85 -40.86 23.12
CA PHE A 11 -10.49 -41.98 22.40
C PHE A 11 -11.96 -41.67 22.02
N CYS A 12 -12.33 -42.01 20.77
CA CYS A 12 -13.61 -42.41 20.13
C CYS A 12 -15.00 -41.96 20.65
N VAL A 13 -15.91 -41.61 19.69
CA VAL A 13 -17.26 -42.22 19.52
C VAL A 13 -17.70 -42.20 18.04
N ILE A 14 -18.10 -43.36 17.51
CA ILE A 14 -18.83 -43.55 16.23
C ILE A 14 -20.34 -43.43 16.48
N GLY A 15 -21.10 -42.76 15.59
CA GLY A 15 -22.56 -42.74 15.63
C GLY A 15 -23.24 -42.03 14.45
N SER A 16 -23.45 -42.80 13.36
CA SER A 16 -24.56 -42.75 12.38
C SER A 16 -25.50 -41.52 12.30
N MET A 17 -25.70 -40.97 11.08
CA MET A 17 -26.98 -40.94 10.32
C MET A 17 -26.95 -39.88 9.18
N CYS A 18 -27.09 -40.33 7.94
CA CYS A 18 -27.61 -39.56 6.79
C CYS A 18 -29.17 -39.48 6.92
N PRO A 19 -29.98 -38.71 6.14
CA PRO A 19 -29.68 -38.07 4.83
C PRO A 19 -30.46 -36.75 4.48
N VAL A 20 -30.33 -36.29 3.22
CA VAL A 20 -31.27 -35.44 2.40
C VAL A 20 -31.35 -33.95 2.80
N SER A 21 -31.43 -32.88 1.99
CA SER A 21 -31.54 -32.47 0.57
C SER A 21 -31.33 -30.92 0.61
N ALA A 22 -30.91 -30.17 -0.41
CA ALA A 22 -31.62 -29.93 -1.66
C ALA A 22 -30.77 -29.06 -2.61
N PHE A 23 -30.92 -29.34 -3.90
CA PHE A 23 -30.60 -28.49 -5.06
C PHE A 23 -31.59 -27.32 -5.17
N ASP A 24 -31.11 -26.16 -5.67
CA ASP A 24 -31.63 -25.38 -6.83
C ASP A 24 -31.10 -23.93 -6.76
N TYR A 25 -30.24 -23.47 -7.68
CA TYR A 25 -30.46 -22.97 -9.06
C TYR A 25 -30.59 -21.43 -9.13
N VAL A 26 -30.25 -20.86 -10.29
CA VAL A 26 -30.36 -19.45 -10.77
C VAL A 26 -29.05 -18.65 -10.56
N SER A 27 -28.11 -18.59 -11.52
CA SER A 27 -28.10 -17.97 -12.87
C SER A 27 -27.80 -16.47 -12.90
N SER A 28 -26.90 -16.13 -13.83
CA SER A 28 -26.75 -14.89 -14.60
C SER A 28 -26.24 -13.61 -13.92
N GLY A 29 -25.03 -13.20 -14.35
CA GLY A 29 -24.82 -11.87 -14.94
C GLY A 29 -23.94 -10.89 -14.16
N THR A 30 -22.79 -10.52 -14.78
CA THR A 30 -22.03 -9.24 -14.67
C THR A 30 -21.54 -8.84 -13.26
N TRP A 31 -20.26 -8.57 -12.95
CA TRP A 31 -19.15 -7.88 -13.63
C TRP A 31 -17.82 -8.41 -13.06
N TYR A 32 -16.93 -8.96 -13.88
CA TYR A 32 -15.49 -9.05 -13.62
C TYR A 32 -14.83 -8.99 -14.99
N GLY A 33 -14.60 -7.77 -15.48
CA GLY A 33 -14.27 -7.47 -16.87
C GLY A 33 -13.20 -6.39 -17.10
N PRO A 34 -12.79 -5.55 -16.13
CA PRO A 34 -11.68 -4.61 -16.36
C PRO A 34 -10.30 -5.10 -15.90
N ALA A 35 -10.21 -5.94 -14.86
CA ALA A 35 -8.93 -6.27 -14.20
C ALA A 35 -7.95 -7.07 -15.08
N ILE A 36 -8.45 -7.88 -16.01
CA ILE A 36 -7.61 -8.75 -16.86
C ILE A 36 -7.01 -7.99 -18.06
N ASN A 37 -7.66 -6.92 -18.54
CA ASN A 37 -7.15 -6.16 -19.68
C ASN A 37 -5.99 -5.22 -19.29
N PHE A 38 -5.95 -4.75 -18.04
CA PHE A 38 -4.84 -3.89 -17.56
C PHE A 38 -3.51 -4.66 -17.44
N VAL A 39 -3.56 -5.95 -17.09
CA VAL A 39 -2.38 -6.84 -17.05
C VAL A 39 -1.81 -7.08 -18.45
N ILE A 40 -2.66 -7.09 -19.48
CA ILE A 40 -2.23 -7.36 -20.87
C ILE A 40 -1.64 -6.10 -21.53
N ASP A 41 -2.08 -4.90 -21.18
CA ASP A 41 -1.56 -3.67 -21.78
C ASP A 41 -0.22 -3.20 -21.17
N ILE A 42 0.06 -3.50 -19.90
CA ILE A 42 1.36 -3.17 -19.26
C ILE A 42 2.48 -4.11 -19.72
N VAL A 43 2.17 -5.38 -20.02
CA VAL A 43 3.16 -6.35 -20.53
C VAL A 43 3.53 -6.10 -21.99
N ASN A 44 2.69 -5.39 -22.77
CA ASN A 44 2.87 -5.19 -24.21
C ASN A 44 3.50 -3.86 -24.65
N LEU A 45 4.04 -3.04 -23.74
CA LEU A 45 4.75 -1.79 -24.09
C LEU A 45 6.28 -1.91 -24.10
N GLY A 46 6.81 -3.14 -24.17
CA GLY A 46 8.22 -3.44 -24.41
C GLY A 46 8.43 -4.07 -25.79
N ASP A 47 9.12 -3.36 -26.66
CA ASP A 47 9.47 -3.68 -28.05
C ASP A 47 10.11 -5.09 -28.22
N VAL A 48 9.37 -6.06 -28.79
CA VAL A 48 9.93 -7.32 -29.31
C VAL A 48 9.32 -7.66 -30.66
N SER A 49 9.60 -6.85 -31.68
CA SER A 49 9.38 -7.24 -33.08
C SER A 49 10.70 -7.46 -33.82
N SER A 50 11.43 -8.52 -33.46
CA SER A 50 12.43 -9.15 -34.35
C SER A 50 12.91 -10.51 -33.82
N ALA A 51 12.05 -11.53 -33.74
CA ALA A 51 12.54 -12.89 -33.47
C ALA A 51 11.64 -14.05 -33.97
N PHE A 52 10.63 -13.79 -34.81
CA PHE A 52 9.83 -14.86 -35.39
C PHE A 52 9.86 -14.78 -36.91
N ASP A 53 10.76 -15.57 -37.50
CA ASP A 53 10.64 -16.04 -38.87
C ASP A 53 10.90 -17.55 -38.91
N ASP A 54 9.86 -18.24 -39.42
CA ASP A 54 9.70 -19.59 -39.94
C ASP A 54 10.72 -20.70 -39.64
N SER A 55 10.26 -21.82 -39.08
CA SER A 55 9.67 -22.89 -39.90
C SER A 55 9.24 -24.10 -39.05
N ILE A 56 7.99 -24.50 -39.20
CA ILE A 56 7.42 -25.78 -38.75
C ILE A 56 7.74 -26.85 -39.79
N THR A 57 8.37 -27.95 -39.39
CA THR A 57 8.21 -29.27 -40.03
C THR A 57 8.39 -30.40 -39.01
N ASP A 58 7.32 -31.17 -38.84
CA ASP A 58 7.20 -32.62 -38.64
C ASP A 58 8.10 -33.38 -37.66
N ASP A 59 7.42 -33.93 -36.63
CA ASP A 59 7.45 -35.32 -36.16
C ASP A 59 8.78 -36.09 -36.21
N GLU A 60 9.35 -36.39 -35.05
CA GLU A 60 9.73 -37.76 -34.68
C GLU A 60 9.92 -37.87 -33.16
N TYR A 61 9.27 -38.88 -32.57
CA TYR A 61 9.46 -39.31 -31.20
C TYR A 61 10.89 -39.86 -31.03
N GLU A 62 11.73 -39.16 -30.28
CA GLU A 62 12.88 -39.78 -29.61
C GLU A 62 12.53 -39.94 -28.13
N GLU A 63 12.52 -41.19 -27.66
CA GLU A 63 12.60 -41.52 -26.24
C GLU A 63 13.94 -40.96 -25.74
N GLU A 64 13.92 -39.84 -25.00
CA GLU A 64 15.10 -39.37 -24.29
C GLU A 64 15.32 -40.22 -23.04
N ASP A 65 16.52 -40.77 -23.03
CA ASP A 65 17.15 -41.62 -22.05
C ASP A 65 17.09 -40.97 -20.66
N SER A 66 16.58 -41.71 -19.69
CA SER A 66 16.54 -41.32 -18.29
C SER A 66 17.93 -41.43 -17.66
N THR A 67 18.82 -40.49 -17.94
CA THR A 67 20.01 -40.14 -17.13
C THR A 67 20.61 -38.85 -17.69
N ASP A 68 19.97 -37.72 -17.41
CA ASP A 68 20.65 -36.42 -17.42
C ASP A 68 20.32 -35.76 -16.09
N THR A 69 21.12 -36.06 -15.08
CA THR A 69 21.24 -35.24 -13.87
C THR A 69 21.74 -33.88 -14.34
N SER A 70 20.82 -32.97 -14.65
CA SER A 70 21.13 -31.66 -15.21
C SER A 70 22.07 -30.90 -14.27
N THR A 71 23.29 -30.70 -14.76
CA THR A 71 24.38 -29.93 -14.14
C THR A 71 24.00 -28.45 -14.08
N MET A 72 23.40 -28.01 -12.98
CA MET A 72 23.13 -26.60 -12.74
C MET A 72 24.46 -25.89 -12.48
N ASN A 73 24.80 -24.87 -13.29
CA ASN A 73 26.01 -24.07 -13.05
C ASN A 73 25.79 -23.07 -11.89
N GLN A 74 26.87 -22.50 -11.33
CA GLN A 74 26.78 -21.60 -10.17
C GLN A 74 25.85 -20.40 -10.42
N THR A 75 25.81 -19.86 -11.65
CA THR A 75 24.92 -18.74 -12.00
C THR A 75 23.44 -19.14 -11.98
N GLU A 76 23.09 -20.32 -12.48
CA GLU A 76 21.73 -20.87 -12.41
C GLU A 76 21.34 -21.21 -10.97
N ALA A 77 22.28 -21.73 -10.17
CA ALA A 77 22.08 -22.00 -8.76
C ALA A 77 21.91 -20.70 -7.94
N ASP A 78 22.66 -19.64 -8.27
CA ASP A 78 22.57 -18.32 -7.65
C ASP A 78 21.22 -17.65 -7.99
N GLU A 79 20.79 -17.72 -9.26
CA GLU A 79 19.49 -17.20 -9.69
C GLU A 79 18.35 -17.94 -8.98
N ALA A 80 18.38 -19.27 -8.95
CA ALA A 80 17.37 -20.06 -8.23
C ALA A 80 17.42 -19.85 -6.72
N ALA A 81 18.59 -19.66 -6.11
CA ALA A 81 18.76 -19.38 -4.69
C ALA A 81 18.19 -18.02 -4.30
N VAL A 82 18.46 -17.00 -5.11
CA VAL A 82 17.90 -15.67 -4.90
C VAL A 82 16.40 -15.67 -5.15
N GLU A 83 15.90 -16.25 -6.25
CA GLU A 83 14.45 -16.32 -6.52
C GLU A 83 13.68 -17.09 -5.45
N ASN A 84 14.27 -18.12 -4.84
CA ASN A 84 13.65 -18.82 -3.71
C ASN A 84 13.73 -18.03 -2.39
N ALA A 85 14.78 -17.24 -2.18
CA ALA A 85 14.98 -16.46 -0.95
C ALA A 85 14.17 -15.15 -0.93
N VAL A 86 14.11 -14.43 -2.05
CA VAL A 86 13.38 -13.15 -2.15
C VAL A 86 12.01 -13.33 -2.83
N GLY A 87 11.77 -14.43 -3.52
CA GLY A 87 10.58 -14.64 -4.35
C GLY A 87 10.77 -14.13 -5.77
N THR A 88 9.91 -14.55 -6.69
CA THR A 88 10.01 -14.16 -8.11
C THR A 88 9.58 -12.72 -8.34
N LYS A 89 10.14 -12.06 -9.37
CA LYS A 89 9.71 -10.73 -9.82
C LYS A 89 8.21 -10.66 -10.09
N GLN A 90 7.64 -11.75 -10.60
CA GLN A 90 6.20 -11.85 -10.86
C GLN A 90 5.42 -11.78 -9.54
N THR A 91 5.79 -12.58 -8.54
CA THR A 91 5.14 -12.59 -7.22
C THR A 91 5.18 -11.21 -6.57
N ALA A 92 6.33 -10.55 -6.54
CA ALA A 92 6.43 -9.21 -5.95
C ALA A 92 5.65 -8.14 -6.75
N THR A 93 5.52 -8.32 -8.07
CA THR A 93 4.68 -7.45 -8.90
C THR A 93 3.21 -7.68 -8.61
N GLU A 94 2.79 -8.94 -8.46
CA GLU A 94 1.44 -9.31 -8.02
C GLU A 94 1.15 -8.74 -6.63
N ASP A 95 2.06 -8.87 -5.66
CA ASP A 95 1.91 -8.33 -4.30
C ASP A 95 1.82 -6.80 -4.29
N MET A 96 2.65 -6.11 -5.07
CA MET A 96 2.55 -4.66 -5.18
C MET A 96 1.22 -4.26 -5.83
N MET A 97 0.79 -4.93 -6.90
CA MET A 97 -0.49 -4.65 -7.55
C MET A 97 -1.68 -4.96 -6.64
N GLU A 98 -1.63 -6.04 -5.87
CA GLU A 98 -2.60 -6.37 -4.83
C GLU A 98 -2.59 -5.32 -3.72
N SER A 99 -1.43 -4.78 -3.34
CA SER A 99 -1.34 -3.71 -2.35
C SER A 99 -1.83 -2.38 -2.89
N ILE A 100 -1.59 -2.04 -4.15
CA ILE A 100 -2.14 -0.85 -4.80
C ILE A 100 -3.65 -0.99 -4.91
N GLN A 101 -4.14 -2.17 -5.27
CA GLN A 101 -5.58 -2.43 -5.31
C GLN A 101 -6.17 -2.43 -3.90
N TYR A 102 -5.47 -2.95 -2.89
CA TYR A 102 -5.88 -2.86 -1.51
C TYR A 102 -5.86 -1.42 -1.01
N ILE A 103 -4.86 -0.61 -1.36
CA ILE A 103 -4.83 0.82 -1.04
C ILE A 103 -6.03 1.47 -1.73
N ARG A 104 -6.25 1.24 -3.02
CA ARG A 104 -7.43 1.73 -3.75
C ARG A 104 -8.74 1.33 -3.07
N ASP A 105 -8.91 0.07 -2.71
CA ASP A 105 -10.12 -0.44 -2.04
C ASP A 105 -10.24 0.10 -0.61
N SER A 106 -9.12 0.27 0.09
CA SER A 106 -9.05 0.74 1.48
C SER A 106 -9.00 2.25 1.60
N VAL A 107 -8.82 3.00 0.52
CA VAL A 107 -8.94 4.46 0.45
C VAL A 107 -10.15 4.88 -0.39
N SER A 108 -10.90 3.91 -0.92
CA SER A 108 -12.19 4.13 -1.55
C SER A 108 -13.10 4.85 -0.58
N GLN A 109 -13.63 5.99 -1.02
CA GLN A 109 -14.50 6.82 -0.22
C GLN A 109 -15.95 6.53 -0.59
N GLU A 110 -16.76 6.10 0.38
CA GLU A 110 -18.21 6.11 0.24
C GLU A 110 -18.79 7.16 1.21
N PRO A 111 -19.59 8.13 0.72
CA PRO A 111 -20.22 9.09 1.62
C PRO A 111 -21.17 8.41 2.61
N GLU A 112 -20.88 8.50 3.90
CA GLU A 112 -21.72 8.00 4.99
C GLU A 112 -22.45 9.11 5.72
N THR A 113 -23.66 8.82 6.20
CA THR A 113 -24.47 9.82 6.92
C THR A 113 -23.91 10.07 8.31
N CYS A 114 -23.58 11.33 8.59
CA CYS A 114 -23.01 11.74 9.88
C CYS A 114 -24.08 12.11 10.90
N SER A 115 -23.70 12.05 12.18
CA SER A 115 -24.50 12.66 13.24
C SER A 115 -24.31 14.17 13.23
N ILE A 116 -25.40 14.93 13.40
CA ILE A 116 -25.37 16.40 13.26
C ILE A 116 -25.84 17.15 14.50
N SER A 117 -25.42 18.41 14.59
CA SER A 117 -25.95 19.46 15.45
C SER A 117 -26.29 20.68 14.58
N GLY A 118 -27.26 21.50 14.97
CA GLY A 118 -27.60 22.67 14.18
C GLY A 118 -28.99 23.23 14.47
N GLU A 119 -29.25 24.41 13.93
CA GLU A 119 -30.53 25.10 14.02
C GLU A 119 -31.22 25.07 12.65
N LYS A 120 -32.41 24.46 12.60
CA LYS A 120 -33.31 24.56 11.47
C LYS A 120 -33.96 25.95 11.48
N GLN A 121 -33.80 26.70 10.40
CA GLN A 121 -34.47 27.99 10.20
C GLN A 121 -35.34 27.97 8.94
N GLY A 122 -36.36 28.83 8.89
CA GLY A 122 -37.20 28.99 7.70
C GLY A 122 -37.93 27.73 7.23
N GLY A 123 -38.18 26.75 8.10
CA GLY A 123 -38.85 25.49 7.71
C GLY A 123 -37.98 24.52 6.89
N LEU A 124 -36.76 24.90 6.51
CA LEU A 124 -35.82 24.05 5.74
C LEU A 124 -35.40 22.82 6.55
N THR A 125 -35.53 21.62 5.98
CA THR A 125 -35.22 20.38 6.70
C THR A 125 -34.02 19.66 6.08
N LEU A 126 -33.02 19.38 6.90
CA LEU A 126 -31.91 18.50 6.50
C LEU A 126 -32.41 17.06 6.38
N SER A 127 -32.25 16.48 5.20
CA SER A 127 -32.67 15.12 4.88
C SER A 127 -31.51 14.14 4.98
N SER A 128 -30.30 14.56 4.55
CA SER A 128 -29.06 13.83 4.76
C SER A 128 -27.87 14.78 4.77
N PHE A 129 -26.82 14.40 5.51
CA PHE A 129 -25.51 15.02 5.51
C PHE A 129 -24.50 13.89 5.51
N LYS A 130 -23.81 13.71 4.39
CA LYS A 130 -22.82 12.67 4.21
C LYS A 130 -21.42 13.24 4.05
N VAL A 131 -20.46 12.58 4.68
CA VAL A 131 -19.02 12.84 4.55
C VAL A 131 -18.36 11.52 4.17
N ALA A 132 -17.26 11.56 3.41
CA ALA A 132 -16.47 10.37 3.11
C ALA A 132 -16.13 9.58 4.38
N ASN A 133 -16.38 8.26 4.37
CA ASN A 133 -16.23 7.39 5.54
C ASN A 133 -14.80 6.87 5.79
N ASN A 134 -13.83 7.30 4.98
CA ASN A 134 -12.48 6.75 5.01
C ASN A 134 -11.44 7.73 4.43
N ILE A 135 -11.15 8.79 5.18
CA ILE A 135 -10.25 9.87 4.78
C ILE A 135 -8.84 9.58 5.31
N HIS A 136 -7.94 9.20 4.42
CA HIS A 136 -6.55 8.88 4.70
C HIS A 136 -5.65 10.12 4.58
N GLY A 137 -4.95 10.47 5.66
CA GLY A 137 -3.96 11.54 5.70
C GLY A 137 -4.51 12.94 5.36
N PHE A 138 -3.77 13.66 4.52
CA PHE A 138 -3.98 15.07 4.18
C PHE A 138 -4.76 15.26 2.86
N SER A 139 -5.78 14.43 2.67
CA SER A 139 -6.52 14.28 1.42
C SER A 139 -7.71 15.24 1.27
N LEU A 140 -8.11 15.43 0.01
CA LEU A 140 -9.42 15.95 -0.35
C LEU A 140 -10.48 14.86 -0.25
N PHE A 141 -11.70 15.26 0.09
CA PHE A 141 -12.85 14.38 0.22
C PHE A 141 -14.16 15.10 -0.17
N PRO A 142 -15.14 14.36 -0.72
CA PRO A 142 -16.44 14.89 -1.06
C PRO A 142 -17.35 14.98 0.18
N VAL A 143 -18.25 15.95 0.15
CA VAL A 143 -19.32 16.14 1.13
C VAL A 143 -20.63 16.37 0.40
N GLU A 144 -21.69 15.71 0.86
CA GLU A 144 -23.02 15.79 0.28
C GLU A 144 -24.03 16.24 1.33
N VAL A 145 -24.86 17.21 0.98
CA VAL A 145 -25.98 17.65 1.82
C VAL A 145 -27.28 17.65 1.02
N THR A 146 -28.30 17.01 1.56
CA THR A 146 -29.65 17.04 0.97
C THR A 146 -30.59 17.78 1.91
N VAL A 147 -31.26 18.80 1.39
CA VAL A 147 -32.28 19.56 2.12
C VAL A 147 -33.61 19.51 1.41
N THR A 148 -34.69 19.61 2.20
CA THR A 148 -36.06 19.67 1.70
C THR A 148 -36.65 21.03 2.04
N THR A 149 -37.08 21.77 1.02
CA THR A 149 -37.76 23.06 1.19
C THR A 149 -39.15 22.85 1.79
N PRO A 150 -39.61 23.71 2.71
CA PRO A 150 -40.91 23.54 3.34
C PRO A 150 -42.07 23.74 2.35
N ARG A 151 -43.24 23.26 2.76
CA ARG A 151 -44.53 23.73 2.24
C ARG A 151 -44.95 25.02 2.93
N ILE A 152 -44.95 26.15 2.21
CA ILE A 152 -45.17 27.48 2.80
C ILE A 152 -46.54 27.58 3.47
N SER A 153 -47.56 27.01 2.83
CA SER A 153 -48.95 27.09 3.31
C SER A 153 -49.25 26.28 4.59
N THR A 154 -48.33 25.43 5.05
CA THR A 154 -48.60 24.51 6.18
C THR A 154 -47.44 24.27 7.15
N GLU A 155 -46.20 24.55 6.76
CA GLU A 155 -45.00 24.13 7.52
C GLU A 155 -44.19 25.30 8.10
N LEU A 156 -44.60 26.55 7.84
CA LEU A 156 -44.03 27.73 8.48
C LEU A 156 -44.87 28.15 9.68
N GLU A 157 -44.26 28.16 10.86
CA GLU A 157 -44.93 28.50 12.13
C GLU A 157 -45.44 29.96 12.15
N ASP A 158 -44.77 30.87 11.44
CA ASP A 158 -45.08 32.31 11.44
C ASP A 158 -46.04 32.74 10.32
N VAL A 159 -46.54 31.81 9.51
CA VAL A 159 -47.48 32.11 8.42
C VAL A 159 -48.91 31.80 8.89
N GLU A 160 -49.52 32.79 9.55
CA GLU A 160 -50.92 32.69 9.96
C GLU A 160 -51.85 32.84 8.74
N LYS A 161 -52.83 31.94 8.62
CA LYS A 161 -53.90 32.11 7.62
C LYS A 161 -54.79 33.27 8.02
N THR A 162 -54.77 34.34 7.25
CA THR A 162 -55.74 35.42 7.40
C THR A 162 -57.14 34.90 7.11
N THR A 163 -58.04 35.08 8.07
CA THR A 163 -59.46 34.70 7.99
C THR A 163 -60.32 35.92 8.30
N GLY A 164 -61.51 35.97 7.70
CA GLY A 164 -62.46 37.06 7.92
C GLY A 164 -63.89 36.63 7.67
N GLU A 165 -64.83 37.55 7.85
CA GLU A 165 -66.26 37.33 7.65
C GLU A 165 -66.85 38.52 6.89
N ILE A 166 -67.65 38.23 5.86
CA ILE A 166 -68.46 39.20 5.13
C ILE A 166 -69.88 38.66 5.04
N ASP A 167 -70.86 39.46 5.46
CA ASP A 167 -72.30 39.14 5.41
C ASP A 167 -72.70 37.76 6.01
N GLY A 168 -72.00 37.32 7.05
CA GLY A 168 -72.28 36.04 7.73
C GLY A 168 -71.57 34.82 7.12
N GLU A 169 -70.84 35.00 6.02
CA GLU A 169 -70.03 33.97 5.39
C GLU A 169 -68.54 34.20 5.72
N SER A 170 -67.86 33.15 6.18
CA SER A 170 -66.44 33.18 6.51
C SER A 170 -65.58 32.93 5.27
N TYR A 171 -64.48 33.65 5.13
CA TYR A 171 -63.44 33.35 4.12
C TYR A 171 -62.08 33.12 4.77
N SER A 172 -61.20 32.41 4.04
CA SER A 172 -59.79 32.24 4.38
C SER A 172 -58.95 32.57 3.15
N LEU A 173 -57.95 33.42 3.31
CA LEU A 173 -57.04 33.76 2.21
C LEU A 173 -56.15 32.56 1.90
N ASP A 174 -56.03 32.24 0.62
CA ASP A 174 -55.08 31.26 0.15
C ASP A 174 -53.65 31.83 0.17
N ILE A 175 -52.67 30.98 0.47
CA ILE A 175 -51.26 31.37 0.58
C ILE A 175 -50.46 30.49 -0.38
N LYS A 176 -49.67 31.14 -1.24
CA LYS A 176 -48.65 30.45 -2.05
C LYS A 176 -47.28 31.02 -1.71
N GLY A 177 -46.24 30.23 -1.92
CA GLY A 177 -44.88 30.72 -1.80
C GLY A 177 -43.87 29.69 -2.28
N TYR A 178 -42.60 30.06 -2.20
CA TYR A 178 -41.50 29.15 -2.42
C TYR A 178 -40.28 29.57 -1.61
N THR A 179 -39.37 28.63 -1.43
CA THR A 179 -38.03 28.88 -0.89
C THR A 179 -37.06 29.00 -2.06
N ASN A 180 -36.17 29.99 -2.03
CA ASN A 180 -35.06 30.15 -2.95
C ASN A 180 -33.75 29.98 -2.18
N ILE A 181 -33.01 28.92 -2.47
CA ILE A 181 -31.66 28.70 -1.91
C ILE A 181 -30.68 29.46 -2.80
N THR A 182 -29.92 30.38 -2.19
CA THR A 182 -29.02 31.30 -2.91
C THR A 182 -27.55 30.95 -2.76
N ARG A 183 -27.18 30.32 -1.65
CA ARG A 183 -25.79 29.93 -1.39
C ARG A 183 -25.73 28.72 -0.46
N VAL A 184 -24.79 27.82 -0.73
CA VAL A 184 -24.42 26.73 0.19
C VAL A 184 -22.92 26.82 0.43
N THR A 185 -22.53 26.94 1.70
CA THR A 185 -21.14 27.01 2.14
C THR A 185 -20.79 25.77 2.94
N PHE A 186 -19.80 25.00 2.48
CA PHE A 186 -19.22 23.87 3.22
C PHE A 186 -17.90 24.31 3.86
N GLN A 187 -17.62 23.85 5.07
CA GLN A 187 -16.43 24.23 5.84
C GLN A 187 -15.89 23.03 6.60
N VAL A 188 -14.56 22.91 6.66
CA VAL A 188 -13.88 22.15 7.70
C VAL A 188 -13.53 23.10 8.83
N VAL A 189 -13.91 22.75 10.05
CA VAL A 189 -13.70 23.57 11.24
C VAL A 189 -12.95 22.82 12.33
N GLN A 190 -12.04 23.54 12.98
CA GLN A 190 -11.34 23.10 14.20
C GLN A 190 -11.70 24.07 15.33
N GLY A 191 -12.64 23.65 16.17
CA GLY A 191 -13.31 24.55 17.09
C GLY A 191 -14.00 25.70 16.32
N ASP A 192 -13.56 26.94 16.55
CA ASP A 192 -14.10 28.14 15.90
C ASP A 192 -13.34 28.57 14.63
N VAL A 193 -12.27 27.84 14.25
CA VAL A 193 -11.41 28.18 13.12
C VAL A 193 -11.87 27.43 11.87
N VAL A 194 -12.05 28.14 10.76
CA VAL A 194 -12.30 27.54 9.43
C VAL A 194 -10.95 27.28 8.77
N VAL A 195 -10.65 26.02 8.46
CA VAL A 195 -9.37 25.60 7.85
C VAL A 195 -9.49 25.28 6.37
N SER A 196 -10.68 24.84 5.93
CA SER A 196 -11.01 24.65 4.51
C SER A 196 -12.44 25.11 4.27
N GLN A 197 -12.72 25.64 3.09
CA GLN A 197 -14.05 26.10 2.70
C GLN A 197 -14.30 25.80 1.22
N TYR A 198 -15.57 25.53 0.91
CA TYR A 198 -16.10 25.43 -0.44
C TYR A 198 -17.43 26.18 -0.51
N VAL A 199 -17.66 26.97 -1.56
CA VAL A 199 -18.85 27.83 -1.67
C VAL A 199 -19.52 27.65 -3.02
N LEU A 200 -20.76 27.16 -2.97
CA LEU A 200 -21.70 27.20 -4.08
C LEU A 200 -22.49 28.51 -3.99
N ASP A 201 -22.13 29.49 -4.82
CA ASP A 201 -22.76 30.82 -4.84
C ASP A 201 -23.64 31.04 -6.06
N ASN A 202 -24.46 32.09 -6.02
CA ASN A 202 -25.42 32.45 -7.08
C ASN A 202 -26.37 31.31 -7.46
N LEU A 203 -26.69 30.45 -6.49
CA LEU A 203 -27.72 29.44 -6.65
C LEU A 203 -29.07 30.13 -6.84
N ASN A 204 -29.90 29.60 -7.72
CA ASN A 204 -31.28 30.07 -7.90
C ASN A 204 -32.25 28.88 -7.86
N VAL A 205 -32.09 28.06 -6.81
CA VAL A 205 -32.88 26.85 -6.61
C VAL A 205 -34.16 27.23 -5.91
N SER A 206 -35.20 27.49 -6.70
CA SER A 206 -36.53 27.90 -6.23
C SER A 206 -37.51 26.73 -6.24
N SER A 207 -38.06 26.37 -5.08
CA SER A 207 -39.04 25.29 -4.96
C SER A 207 -39.92 25.37 -3.71
N GLU A 208 -40.97 24.55 -3.69
CA GLU A 208 -41.77 24.25 -2.51
C GLU A 208 -41.84 22.72 -2.35
N SER A 209 -41.79 22.21 -1.12
CA SER A 209 -41.90 20.78 -0.81
C SER A 209 -41.02 19.84 -1.67
N SER A 210 -39.82 20.29 -2.04
CA SER A 210 -38.90 19.56 -2.92
C SER A 210 -37.55 19.36 -2.25
N SER A 211 -36.91 18.22 -2.52
CA SER A 211 -35.58 17.88 -2.02
C SER A 211 -34.51 18.26 -3.04
N HIS A 212 -33.40 18.83 -2.54
CA HIS A 212 -32.25 19.25 -3.33
C HIS A 212 -30.97 18.74 -2.69
N THR A 213 -30.08 18.20 -3.51
CA THR A 213 -28.76 17.73 -3.09
C THR A 213 -27.69 18.71 -3.59
N PHE A 214 -26.79 19.09 -2.70
CA PHE A 214 -25.62 19.89 -2.98
C PHE A 214 -24.38 19.09 -2.61
N ILE A 215 -23.38 19.13 -3.48
CA ILE A 215 -22.12 18.40 -3.31
C ILE A 215 -20.99 19.43 -3.29
N GLY A 216 -19.98 19.20 -2.46
CA GLY A 216 -18.78 20.03 -2.43
C GLY A 216 -17.55 19.20 -2.12
N MET A 217 -16.39 19.79 -2.37
CA MET A 217 -15.07 19.21 -2.08
C MET A 217 -14.41 19.96 -0.93
N LEU A 218 -13.90 19.24 0.06
CA LEU A 218 -13.19 19.80 1.21
C LEU A 218 -11.85 19.11 1.41
N LYS A 219 -10.96 19.77 2.14
CA LYS A 219 -9.65 19.22 2.53
C LYS A 219 -9.56 19.06 4.04
N THR A 220 -8.91 18.00 4.50
CA THR A 220 -8.52 17.86 5.90
C THR A 220 -7.59 19.00 6.34
N PRO A 221 -7.51 19.29 7.66
CA PRO A 221 -6.53 20.23 8.20
C PRO A 221 -5.11 19.83 7.79
N ASP A 222 -4.30 20.79 7.31
CA ASP A 222 -2.95 20.52 6.82
C ASP A 222 -1.99 21.68 7.15
N ASP A 223 -1.36 21.57 8.31
CA ASP A 223 -0.33 22.50 8.76
C ASP A 223 1.04 22.26 8.11
N ASN A 224 1.22 21.10 7.48
CA ASN A 224 2.52 20.66 6.94
C ASN A 224 2.78 21.19 5.53
N TYR A 225 1.73 21.51 4.75
CA TYR A 225 1.88 21.88 3.34
C TYR A 225 2.89 23.00 3.08
N GLN A 226 2.96 24.04 3.93
CA GLN A 226 3.91 25.15 3.73
C GLN A 226 5.36 24.71 3.90
N GLU A 227 5.65 23.84 4.89
CA GLU A 227 6.98 23.26 5.07
C GLU A 227 7.34 22.36 3.88
N ILE A 228 6.40 21.52 3.44
CA ILE A 228 6.60 20.58 2.32
C ILE A 228 6.84 21.34 1.01
N SER A 229 6.05 22.36 0.72
CA SER A 229 6.24 23.20 -0.47
C SER A 229 7.61 23.88 -0.43
N SER A 230 8.05 24.36 0.73
CA SER A 230 9.39 24.93 0.91
C SER A 230 10.48 23.90 0.65
N ILE A 231 10.32 22.67 1.18
CA ILE A 231 11.24 21.55 0.93
C ILE A 231 11.33 21.26 -0.57
N VAL A 232 10.20 21.10 -1.27
CA VAL A 232 10.21 20.80 -2.71
C VAL A 232 10.87 21.92 -3.52
N ASP A 233 10.65 23.18 -3.15
CA ASP A 233 11.24 24.34 -3.83
C ASP A 233 12.74 24.57 -3.50
N GLY A 234 13.34 23.74 -2.64
CA GLY A 234 14.78 23.76 -2.36
C GLY A 234 15.17 24.15 -0.93
N GLY A 235 14.24 24.09 0.02
CA GLY A 235 14.49 24.25 1.45
C GLY A 235 15.46 23.21 2.01
N LEU A 236 15.82 23.36 3.29
CA LEU A 236 16.67 22.39 3.99
C LEU A 236 15.93 21.04 4.12
N VAL A 237 16.68 19.94 3.98
CA VAL A 237 16.17 18.58 4.18
C VAL A 237 17.03 17.87 5.21
N THR A 238 16.39 17.24 6.19
CA THR A 238 17.03 16.40 7.20
C THR A 238 16.23 15.13 7.41
N VAL A 239 16.88 14.03 7.80
CA VAL A 239 16.21 12.75 8.08
C VAL A 239 15.10 12.92 9.14
N SER A 240 15.36 13.72 10.19
CA SER A 240 14.36 14.00 11.23
C SER A 240 13.13 14.72 10.70
N GLN A 241 13.29 15.71 9.82
CA GLN A 241 12.15 16.41 9.21
C GLN A 241 11.35 15.47 8.30
N MET A 242 12.04 14.70 7.47
CA MET A 242 11.40 13.74 6.55
C MET A 242 10.62 12.67 7.32
N ASN A 243 11.19 12.12 8.39
CA ASN A 243 10.51 11.16 9.25
C ASN A 243 9.35 11.81 10.03
N SER A 244 9.43 13.09 10.40
CA SER A 244 8.30 13.81 10.99
C SER A 244 7.14 13.94 10.01
N LEU A 245 7.41 14.22 8.74
CA LEU A 245 6.40 14.33 7.69
C LEU A 245 5.77 12.97 7.35
N LEU A 246 6.57 11.89 7.30
CA LEU A 246 6.07 10.53 7.12
C LEU A 246 5.13 10.08 8.23
N ASN A 247 5.34 10.56 9.45
CA ASN A 247 4.54 10.20 10.62
C ASN A 247 3.56 11.31 11.04
N ALA A 248 3.31 12.29 10.15
CA ALA A 248 2.38 13.36 10.44
C ALA A 248 0.94 12.82 10.55
N GLU A 249 0.20 13.34 11.53
CA GLU A 249 -1.19 13.00 11.77
C GLU A 249 -2.08 14.20 11.48
N THR A 250 -3.28 13.94 10.99
CA THR A 250 -4.32 14.94 10.80
C THR A 250 -4.98 15.25 12.14
N GLU A 251 -5.13 16.53 12.47
CA GLU A 251 -5.85 16.96 13.66
C GLU A 251 -7.37 16.73 13.54
N ASP A 252 -8.05 16.52 14.66
CA ASP A 252 -9.51 16.37 14.72
C ASP A 252 -10.23 17.59 14.13
N PHE A 253 -11.33 17.34 13.40
CA PHE A 253 -12.13 18.38 12.76
C PHE A 253 -13.60 17.98 12.63
N GLU A 254 -14.44 18.98 12.37
CA GLU A 254 -15.85 18.78 11.99
C GLU A 254 -16.14 19.44 10.64
N VAL A 255 -17.17 18.94 9.96
CA VAL A 255 -17.71 19.56 8.75
C VAL A 255 -18.94 20.39 9.12
N LYS A 256 -18.92 21.65 8.72
CA LYS A 256 -20.01 22.62 8.91
C LYS A 256 -20.57 23.06 7.56
N VAL A 257 -21.89 23.09 7.45
CA VAL A 257 -22.64 23.55 6.28
C VAL A 257 -23.54 24.72 6.67
N ILE A 258 -23.52 25.78 5.86
CA ILE A 258 -24.37 26.96 5.99
C ILE A 258 -25.18 27.11 4.70
N ILE A 259 -26.51 27.17 4.82
CA ILE A 259 -27.44 27.29 3.69
C ILE A 259 -28.21 28.60 3.81
N ASP A 260 -27.87 29.52 2.91
CA ASP A 260 -28.53 30.81 2.79
C ASP A 260 -29.75 30.64 1.89
N HIS A 261 -30.92 31.00 2.41
CA HIS A 261 -32.16 30.87 1.66
C HIS A 261 -33.14 32.01 1.97
N LYS A 262 -34.01 32.30 1.00
CA LYS A 262 -35.07 33.28 1.11
C LYS A 262 -36.42 32.64 0.86
N ILE A 263 -37.40 32.99 1.68
CA ILE A 263 -38.79 32.58 1.49
C ILE A 263 -39.55 33.75 0.89
N TYR A 264 -40.32 33.49 -0.16
CA TYR A 264 -41.23 34.45 -0.77
C TYR A 264 -42.67 33.98 -0.60
N ILE A 265 -43.53 34.88 -0.14
CA ILE A 265 -44.93 34.58 0.19
C ILE A 265 -45.82 35.52 -0.60
N TRP A 266 -46.89 34.97 -1.17
CA TRP A 266 -48.01 35.73 -1.72
C TRP A 266 -49.27 35.29 -0.99
N GLU A 267 -49.89 36.24 -0.32
CA GLU A 267 -51.24 36.11 0.19
C GLU A 267 -52.26 36.46 -0.92
N GLU A 268 -53.38 35.72 -0.97
CA GLU A 268 -54.48 35.99 -1.89
C GLU A 268 -55.08 37.37 -1.63
N ASN A 269 -55.37 38.12 -2.69
CA ASN A 269 -56.04 39.41 -2.58
C ASN A 269 -57.42 39.24 -1.94
N VAL A 270 -57.71 40.00 -0.87
CA VAL A 270 -59.00 39.94 -0.15
C VAL A 270 -60.17 40.09 -1.13
N GLU A 271 -60.12 41.07 -2.04
CA GLU A 271 -61.15 41.31 -3.05
C GLU A 271 -61.34 40.11 -3.99
N HIS A 272 -60.29 39.33 -4.29
CA HIS A 272 -60.42 38.11 -5.09
C HIS A 272 -61.12 37.00 -4.31
N ALA A 273 -60.75 36.82 -3.05
CA ALA A 273 -61.31 35.79 -2.16
C ALA A 273 -62.80 36.05 -1.87
N THR A 274 -63.19 37.33 -1.75
CA THR A 274 -64.54 37.75 -1.38
C THR A 274 -65.43 38.12 -2.56
N TRP A 275 -64.93 38.02 -3.81
CA TRP A 275 -65.63 38.46 -5.03
C TRP A 275 -67.06 37.91 -5.18
N TYR A 276 -67.30 36.66 -4.77
CA TYR A 276 -68.64 36.05 -4.88
C TYR A 276 -69.52 36.28 -3.64
N MET A 277 -68.98 36.94 -2.62
CA MET A 277 -69.66 37.28 -1.37
C MET A 277 -70.19 38.73 -1.40
N THR A 278 -69.79 39.54 -2.38
CA THR A 278 -70.19 40.94 -2.55
C THR A 278 -70.85 41.18 -3.91
N GLU A 279 -71.75 42.17 -4.00
CA GLU A 279 -72.34 42.58 -5.28
C GLU A 279 -71.32 43.40 -6.10
N HIS A 280 -71.17 43.06 -7.38
CA HIS A 280 -70.27 43.72 -8.34
C HIS A 280 -71.05 44.20 -9.56
N GLU A 281 -70.66 45.35 -10.14
CA GLU A 281 -71.23 45.82 -11.41
C GLU A 281 -70.77 44.94 -12.58
N ASP A 282 -71.60 44.79 -13.63
CA ASP A 282 -71.32 43.94 -14.82
C ASP A 282 -70.02 44.30 -15.57
N THR A 283 -69.44 45.47 -15.30
CA THR A 283 -68.19 45.96 -15.91
C THR A 283 -66.94 45.80 -15.04
N GLU A 284 -67.08 45.34 -13.80
CA GLU A 284 -65.94 45.11 -12.91
C GLU A 284 -65.24 43.78 -13.24
N GLU A 285 -63.92 43.80 -13.34
CA GLU A 285 -63.10 42.59 -13.55
C GLU A 285 -62.62 42.06 -12.21
N LYS A 286 -62.74 40.73 -12.02
CA LYS A 286 -62.22 40.07 -10.83
C LYS A 286 -60.70 40.33 -10.74
N PRO A 287 -60.18 40.88 -9.63
CA PRO A 287 -58.75 41.14 -9.50
C PRO A 287 -57.96 39.83 -9.61
N ASP A 288 -56.67 39.91 -9.95
CA ASP A 288 -55.81 38.74 -9.94
C ASP A 288 -55.80 38.09 -8.55
N LYS A 289 -55.70 36.75 -8.52
CA LYS A 289 -55.73 35.99 -7.27
C LYS A 289 -54.62 36.41 -6.31
N TYR A 290 -53.46 36.74 -6.84
CA TYR A 290 -52.30 37.16 -6.06
C TYR A 290 -51.71 38.46 -6.64
N PRO A 291 -51.08 39.30 -5.81
CA PRO A 291 -50.35 40.47 -6.28
C PRO A 291 -49.14 40.08 -7.16
N GLU A 292 -48.68 41.03 -7.98
CA GLU A 292 -47.52 40.83 -8.86
C GLU A 292 -46.23 40.59 -8.05
N ASN A 293 -46.05 41.33 -6.96
CA ASN A 293 -44.93 41.18 -6.04
C ASN A 293 -45.32 40.36 -4.80
N PRO A 294 -44.37 39.62 -4.20
CA PRO A 294 -44.60 38.91 -2.95
C PRO A 294 -45.08 39.88 -1.87
N THR A 295 -46.05 39.45 -1.07
CA THR A 295 -46.56 40.20 0.08
C THR A 295 -45.51 40.28 1.18
N ASP A 296 -44.78 39.18 1.40
CA ASP A 296 -43.70 39.09 2.38
C ASP A 296 -42.49 38.32 1.84
N SER A 297 -41.31 38.62 2.39
CA SER A 297 -40.09 37.86 2.14
C SER A 297 -39.16 37.84 3.35
N TYR A 298 -38.59 36.69 3.66
CA TYR A 298 -37.71 36.48 4.82
C TYR A 298 -36.41 35.78 4.40
N GLY A 299 -35.27 36.21 4.93
CA GLY A 299 -33.97 35.57 4.72
C GLY A 299 -33.51 34.81 5.96
N TYR A 300 -32.91 33.64 5.76
CA TYR A 300 -32.48 32.73 6.82
C TYR A 300 -31.14 32.09 6.48
N ASP A 301 -30.39 31.75 7.53
CA ASP A 301 -29.15 30.98 7.47
C ASP A 301 -29.35 29.68 8.27
N SER A 302 -29.50 28.55 7.59
CA SER A 302 -29.58 27.24 8.25
C SER A 302 -28.18 26.67 8.42
N ILE A 303 -27.79 26.33 9.66
CA ILE A 303 -26.44 25.87 9.99
C ILE A 303 -26.49 24.45 10.54
N TYR A 304 -25.67 23.57 9.97
CA TYR A 304 -25.51 22.17 10.38
C TYR A 304 -24.02 21.85 10.55
N THR A 305 -23.66 21.19 11.63
CA THR A 305 -22.28 20.75 11.91
C THR A 305 -22.29 19.28 12.29
N THR A 306 -21.35 18.50 11.78
CA THR A 306 -21.14 17.10 12.19
C THR A 306 -20.70 17.00 13.67
N ARG A 307 -20.69 15.79 14.22
CA ARG A 307 -20.25 15.50 15.60
C ARG A 307 -19.20 14.38 15.68
N ASN A 308 -18.75 13.90 14.52
CA ASN A 308 -17.98 12.67 14.39
C ASN A 308 -17.30 12.56 13.01
N ALA A 309 -16.97 13.69 12.37
CA ALA A 309 -16.30 13.63 11.06
C ALA A 309 -14.87 13.10 11.16
N ASP A 310 -14.23 13.31 12.30
CA ASP A 310 -12.92 12.78 12.69
C ASP A 310 -12.87 11.25 12.78
N ASP A 311 -13.96 10.57 13.18
CA ASP A 311 -14.05 9.11 13.21
C ASP A 311 -13.75 8.45 11.84
N PHE A 312 -13.95 9.20 10.76
CA PHE A 312 -13.71 8.75 9.39
C PHE A 312 -12.28 8.97 8.93
N VAL A 313 -11.43 9.62 9.74
CA VAL A 313 -10.04 9.92 9.40
C VAL A 313 -9.15 8.75 9.80
N LYS A 314 -8.31 8.30 8.86
CA LYS A 314 -7.21 7.36 9.09
C LYS A 314 -5.92 8.14 8.99
N THR A 315 -5.20 8.23 10.11
CA THR A 315 -3.90 8.89 10.21
C THR A 315 -2.78 7.85 10.18
N GLY A 316 -1.56 8.33 9.91
CA GLY A 316 -0.35 7.51 9.91
C GLY A 316 0.11 7.09 8.52
N GLN A 317 1.00 6.11 8.49
CA GLN A 317 1.63 5.65 7.26
C GLN A 317 0.71 4.72 6.46
N HIS A 318 0.80 4.82 5.14
CA HIS A 318 0.08 4.00 4.18
C HIS A 318 1.10 3.27 3.29
N PRO A 319 1.64 2.12 3.73
CA PRO A 319 2.68 1.46 2.97
C PRO A 319 2.14 0.87 1.66
N VAL A 320 2.92 0.99 0.58
CA VAL A 320 2.74 0.23 -0.67
C VAL A 320 3.65 -0.98 -0.56
N ASN A 321 3.17 -2.20 -0.79
CA ASN A 321 3.97 -3.42 -0.64
C ASN A 321 4.92 -3.62 -1.83
N GLY A 322 5.91 -4.47 -1.64
CA GLY A 322 6.89 -4.88 -2.63
C GLY A 322 8.06 -5.55 -1.92
N TYR A 323 9.21 -5.67 -2.58
CA TYR A 323 10.42 -6.11 -1.91
C TYR A 323 10.80 -5.13 -0.79
N GLU A 324 11.20 -5.67 0.36
CA GLU A 324 11.98 -4.97 1.36
C GLU A 324 13.44 -5.38 1.21
N SER A 325 14.36 -4.45 1.51
CA SER A 325 15.80 -4.64 1.33
C SER A 325 16.22 -4.84 -0.13
N GLY A 326 17.53 -4.76 -0.36
CA GLY A 326 18.14 -5.01 -1.66
C GLY A 326 18.91 -6.32 -1.72
N LEU A 327 19.67 -6.49 -2.78
CA LEU A 327 20.74 -7.48 -2.92
C LEU A 327 22.11 -6.76 -2.94
N GLY A 328 23.18 -7.48 -2.61
CA GLY A 328 24.54 -6.98 -2.76
C GLY A 328 25.02 -7.03 -4.21
N ALA A 329 26.10 -6.31 -4.53
CA ALA A 329 26.63 -6.16 -5.89
C ALA A 329 27.13 -7.48 -6.50
N GLU A 330 27.36 -8.49 -5.68
CA GLU A 330 27.63 -9.85 -6.12
C GLU A 330 26.51 -10.43 -7.01
N TYR A 331 25.30 -9.88 -6.94
CA TYR A 331 24.15 -10.26 -7.77
C TYR A 331 23.90 -9.33 -8.98
N GLU A 332 24.78 -8.35 -9.23
CA GLU A 332 24.60 -7.34 -10.27
C GLU A 332 24.50 -7.93 -11.69
N SER A 333 25.27 -8.98 -12.00
CA SER A 333 25.24 -9.62 -13.32
C SER A 333 23.91 -10.31 -13.65
N ILE A 334 23.12 -10.65 -12.63
CA ILE A 334 21.83 -11.35 -12.76
C ILE A 334 20.67 -10.34 -12.68
N PHE A 335 20.71 -9.44 -11.68
CA PHE A 335 19.57 -8.58 -11.35
C PHE A 335 19.76 -7.09 -11.72
N GLY A 336 20.97 -6.67 -12.07
CA GLY A 336 21.34 -5.24 -12.23
C GLY A 336 20.64 -4.52 -13.37
N ASP A 337 20.27 -5.23 -14.44
CA ASP A 337 19.60 -4.62 -15.62
C ASP A 337 18.09 -4.41 -15.44
N ASN A 338 17.50 -4.99 -14.39
CA ASN A 338 16.06 -5.02 -14.17
C ASN A 338 15.62 -4.02 -13.08
N ILE A 339 14.33 -3.64 -13.13
CA ILE A 339 13.65 -2.92 -12.05
C ILE A 339 12.55 -3.79 -11.44
N TYR A 340 12.41 -3.70 -10.13
CA TYR A 340 11.56 -4.54 -9.28
C TYR A 340 10.70 -3.65 -8.39
N PRO A 341 9.49 -4.07 -8.00
CA PRO A 341 8.63 -3.30 -7.12
C PRO A 341 9.18 -3.29 -5.68
N PHE A 342 9.25 -2.12 -5.06
CA PHE A 342 9.76 -1.99 -3.69
C PHE A 342 8.71 -1.44 -2.75
N GLN A 343 8.71 -1.95 -1.53
CA GLN A 343 7.86 -1.44 -0.48
C GLN A 343 8.24 0.01 -0.15
N THR A 344 7.24 0.85 0.10
CA THR A 344 7.46 2.24 0.51
C THR A 344 6.61 2.59 1.72
N ASP A 345 7.19 3.21 2.73
CA ASP A 345 6.41 3.96 3.73
C ASP A 345 5.95 5.26 3.08
N SER A 346 4.65 5.56 3.18
CA SER A 346 4.10 6.76 2.55
C SER A 346 3.10 7.51 3.42
N ASN A 347 2.96 8.83 3.18
CA ASN A 347 1.98 9.69 3.82
C ASN A 347 1.65 10.88 2.91
N GLY A 348 0.56 11.60 3.20
CA GLY A 348 0.08 12.75 2.43
C GLY A 348 -1.37 12.56 1.99
N ALA A 349 -1.69 13.02 0.79
CA ALA A 349 -3.02 12.98 0.17
C ALA A 349 -3.34 11.60 -0.45
N VAL A 350 -3.28 10.54 0.36
CA VAL A 350 -3.29 9.14 -0.11
C VAL A 350 -4.63 8.71 -0.74
N ASN A 351 -5.77 9.34 -0.40
CA ASN A 351 -7.00 9.09 -1.15
C ASN A 351 -6.93 9.67 -2.56
N ASN A 352 -6.16 10.73 -2.79
CA ASN A 352 -6.13 11.42 -4.08
C ASN A 352 -5.10 10.81 -5.03
N PHE A 353 -3.94 10.38 -4.52
CA PHE A 353 -2.95 9.68 -5.33
C PHE A 353 -2.00 8.83 -4.51
N VAL A 354 -1.44 7.81 -5.16
CA VAL A 354 -0.45 6.88 -4.59
C VAL A 354 0.76 6.80 -5.51
N VAL A 355 1.94 6.55 -4.96
CA VAL A 355 3.19 6.53 -5.72
C VAL A 355 3.92 5.21 -5.55
N PRO A 356 3.56 4.15 -6.30
CA PRO A 356 4.35 2.93 -6.35
C PRO A 356 5.77 3.19 -6.85
N LEU A 357 6.70 2.41 -6.29
CA LEU A 357 8.11 2.46 -6.60
C LEU A 357 8.58 1.17 -7.27
N TYR A 358 9.34 1.32 -8.35
CA TYR A 358 10.23 0.29 -8.85
C TYR A 358 11.68 0.74 -8.76
N ALA A 359 12.58 -0.12 -8.31
CA ALA A 359 14.01 0.16 -8.24
C ALA A 359 14.86 -1.03 -8.72
N SER A 360 16.13 -0.79 -9.02
CA SER A 360 17.14 -1.86 -9.17
C SER A 360 17.33 -2.59 -7.84
N MET A 361 17.61 -3.91 -7.84
CA MET A 361 17.81 -4.66 -6.59
C MET A 361 19.09 -4.28 -5.84
N ILE A 362 20.11 -3.79 -6.55
CA ILE A 362 21.43 -3.54 -5.98
C ILE A 362 21.44 -2.18 -5.29
N HIS A 363 21.70 -2.19 -3.98
CA HIS A 363 21.74 -0.98 -3.15
C HIS A 363 23.00 -0.97 -2.28
N GLU A 364 24.10 -0.50 -2.84
CA GLU A 364 25.39 -0.39 -2.15
C GLU A 364 26.01 0.99 -2.28
N PHE A 365 26.89 1.34 -1.34
CA PHE A 365 27.69 2.56 -1.46
C PHE A 365 28.50 2.56 -2.75
N GLU A 366 28.52 3.70 -3.42
CA GLU A 366 29.16 3.92 -4.72
C GLU A 366 28.60 3.07 -5.89
N ASN A 367 27.49 2.34 -5.70
CA ASN A 367 26.78 1.64 -6.77
C ASN A 367 25.46 2.37 -7.12
N PRO A 368 25.35 3.02 -8.29
CA PRO A 368 24.16 3.80 -8.63
C PRO A 368 22.90 2.95 -8.81
N ALA A 369 21.86 3.23 -8.03
CA ALA A 369 20.56 2.56 -8.15
C ALA A 369 19.56 3.37 -8.99
N ARG A 370 18.81 2.67 -9.85
CA ARG A 370 17.73 3.28 -10.65
C ARG A 370 16.42 3.24 -9.85
N PHE A 371 15.72 4.37 -9.82
CA PHE A 371 14.40 4.53 -9.22
C PHE A 371 13.39 5.00 -10.26
N LYS A 372 12.23 4.33 -10.30
CA LYS A 372 11.09 4.63 -11.15
C LYS A 372 9.85 4.74 -10.27
N PHE A 373 9.40 5.96 -10.01
CA PHE A 373 8.17 6.23 -9.27
C PHE A 373 7.06 6.55 -10.26
N ASN A 374 5.92 5.85 -10.16
CA ASN A 374 4.73 6.16 -10.94
C ASN A 374 3.74 6.85 -10.00
N VAL A 375 3.33 8.07 -10.31
CA VAL A 375 2.30 8.81 -9.57
C VAL A 375 0.96 8.43 -10.17
N LEU A 376 0.09 7.78 -9.40
CA LEU A 376 -1.22 7.32 -9.86
C LEU A 376 -2.32 8.17 -9.23
N ASN A 377 -3.06 8.91 -10.06
CA ASN A 377 -4.17 9.75 -9.62
C ASN A 377 -5.46 8.93 -9.48
N TYR A 378 -6.27 9.26 -8.47
CA TYR A 378 -7.54 8.58 -8.17
C TYR A 378 -8.71 9.56 -8.06
N PRO A 379 -9.14 10.14 -9.19
CA PRO A 379 -10.29 11.04 -9.22
C PRO A 379 -11.58 10.34 -8.74
N GLU A 380 -11.69 9.02 -8.89
CA GLU A 380 -12.85 8.23 -8.46
C GLU A 380 -13.15 8.35 -6.95
N ASN A 381 -12.15 8.65 -6.13
CA ASN A 381 -12.32 8.85 -4.69
C ASN A 381 -12.97 10.18 -4.34
N LEU A 382 -13.17 11.07 -5.31
CA LEU A 382 -13.95 12.29 -5.14
C LEU A 382 -15.42 12.10 -5.52
N LEU A 383 -15.87 10.91 -5.93
CA LEU A 383 -17.28 10.68 -6.23
C LEU A 383 -18.19 10.96 -5.01
N PRO A 384 -19.37 11.56 -5.19
CA PRO A 384 -20.01 11.89 -6.48
C PRO A 384 -19.61 13.25 -7.07
N TYR A 385 -18.60 13.93 -6.54
CA TYR A 385 -18.20 15.28 -6.96
C TYR A 385 -17.54 15.29 -8.35
N SER A 386 -16.50 14.48 -8.57
CA SER A 386 -15.78 14.36 -9.84
C SER A 386 -15.25 12.94 -10.02
N ASP A 387 -15.14 12.49 -11.28
CA ASP A 387 -14.47 11.27 -11.72
C ASP A 387 -13.31 11.54 -12.69
N ASP A 388 -12.97 12.81 -12.92
CA ASP A 388 -12.00 13.29 -13.91
C ASP A 388 -11.04 14.36 -13.38
N SER A 389 -10.96 14.56 -12.06
CA SER A 389 -10.09 15.57 -11.46
C SER A 389 -8.60 15.31 -11.73
N GLU A 390 -7.86 16.33 -12.15
CA GLU A 390 -6.42 16.23 -12.43
C GLU A 390 -5.57 16.80 -11.28
N ILE A 391 -4.35 16.30 -11.14
CA ILE A 391 -3.33 16.92 -10.28
C ILE A 391 -2.48 17.87 -11.12
N GLN A 392 -2.64 19.17 -10.87
CA GLN A 392 -1.98 20.23 -11.61
C GLN A 392 -0.74 20.78 -10.90
N ASN A 393 0.13 21.44 -11.67
CA ASN A 393 1.35 22.09 -11.17
C ASN A 393 2.24 21.16 -10.34
N VAL A 394 2.34 19.91 -10.75
CA VAL A 394 3.04 18.87 -9.99
C VAL A 394 4.54 19.16 -9.97
N LYS A 395 5.09 19.22 -8.77
CA LYS A 395 6.52 19.35 -8.50
C LYS A 395 6.97 18.20 -7.63
N TYR A 396 8.21 17.75 -7.83
CA TYR A 396 8.81 16.75 -6.97
C TYR A 396 10.24 17.11 -6.58
N ARG A 397 10.68 16.51 -5.48
CA ARG A 397 12.05 16.50 -5.01
C ARG A 397 12.42 15.08 -4.56
N LEU A 398 13.41 14.49 -5.20
CA LEU A 398 14.03 13.22 -4.83
C LEU A 398 15.38 13.51 -4.18
N VAL A 399 15.60 13.01 -2.97
CA VAL A 399 16.81 13.25 -2.19
C VAL A 399 17.41 11.94 -1.70
N ALA A 400 18.74 11.92 -1.60
CA ALA A 400 19.48 10.91 -0.85
C ALA A 400 20.31 11.62 0.24
N ILE A 401 20.20 11.14 1.47
CA ILE A 401 20.76 11.78 2.66
C ILE A 401 21.70 10.80 3.35
N ASN A 402 22.99 11.11 3.36
CA ASN A 402 23.99 10.36 4.10
C ASN A 402 23.79 10.61 5.60
N TYR A 403 23.67 9.53 6.35
CA TYR A 403 23.67 9.50 7.80
C TYR A 403 25.05 9.05 8.28
N HIS A 404 25.70 9.87 9.09
CA HIS A 404 27.09 9.68 9.49
C HIS A 404 27.22 9.04 10.88
N MET A 405 28.38 8.46 11.17
CA MET A 405 28.68 7.80 12.44
C MET A 405 28.50 8.70 13.68
N ASP A 406 28.62 10.02 13.53
CA ASP A 406 28.41 11.00 14.61
C ASP A 406 26.94 11.43 14.77
N GLY A 407 26.04 10.87 13.95
CA GLY A 407 24.62 11.17 13.92
C GLY A 407 24.26 12.41 13.10
N THR A 408 25.23 13.06 12.44
CA THR A 408 24.95 14.16 11.51
C THR A 408 24.41 13.64 10.18
N CYS A 409 23.75 14.51 9.42
CA CYS A 409 23.22 14.18 8.11
C CYS A 409 23.73 15.17 7.06
N SER A 410 23.98 14.68 5.85
CA SER A 410 24.34 15.51 4.70
C SER A 410 23.64 15.04 3.44
N LEU A 411 23.30 15.97 2.56
CA LEU A 411 22.59 15.67 1.31
C LEU A 411 23.60 15.22 0.25
N SER A 412 23.56 13.96 -0.18
CA SER A 412 24.42 13.41 -1.23
C SER A 412 23.80 13.48 -2.62
N PHE A 413 22.47 13.53 -2.70
CA PHE A 413 21.75 13.68 -3.96
C PHE A 413 20.52 14.59 -3.81
N ASP A 414 20.27 15.43 -4.81
CA ASP A 414 19.12 16.35 -4.87
C ASP A 414 18.65 16.53 -6.33
N SER A 415 17.52 15.92 -6.67
CA SER A 415 16.87 16.11 -7.97
C SER A 415 15.50 16.75 -7.78
N ARG A 416 15.32 17.93 -8.38
CA ARG A 416 14.06 18.69 -8.37
C ARG A 416 13.57 18.94 -9.80
N SER A 417 12.28 18.76 -10.03
CA SER A 417 11.64 19.11 -11.31
C SER A 417 10.14 19.23 -11.13
N SER A 418 9.47 19.71 -12.18
CA SER A 418 8.03 19.57 -12.35
C SER A 418 7.70 18.37 -13.24
N LEU A 419 6.49 17.86 -13.08
CA LEU A 419 5.80 17.00 -14.05
C LEU A 419 4.73 17.84 -14.78
N PRO A 420 4.25 17.38 -15.95
CA PRO A 420 2.97 17.84 -16.49
C PRO A 420 1.82 17.61 -15.50
N ASP A 421 0.66 18.18 -15.82
CA ASP A 421 -0.57 17.85 -15.10
C ASP A 421 -0.88 16.35 -15.28
N ILE A 422 -1.41 15.72 -14.21
CA ILE A 422 -1.56 14.26 -14.10
C ILE A 422 -3.05 13.93 -14.06
N ASP A 423 -3.55 13.36 -15.16
CA ASP A 423 -4.93 12.90 -15.28
C ASP A 423 -5.05 11.48 -14.72
N GLU A 424 -4.22 10.56 -15.21
CA GLU A 424 -4.17 9.15 -14.77
C GLU A 424 -2.83 8.82 -14.11
N ASP A 425 -1.72 8.97 -14.83
CA ASP A 425 -0.38 8.64 -14.33
C ASP A 425 0.72 9.66 -14.69
N GLY A 426 1.73 9.75 -13.84
CA GLY A 426 2.94 10.56 -14.05
C GLY A 426 4.20 9.78 -13.70
N LEU A 427 5.28 9.97 -14.47
CA LEU A 427 6.50 9.18 -14.32
C LEU A 427 7.69 10.00 -13.83
N ILE A 428 8.33 9.54 -12.75
CA ILE A 428 9.63 10.04 -12.27
C ILE A 428 10.66 8.91 -12.39
N ASN A 429 11.63 9.07 -13.29
CA ASN A 429 12.71 8.10 -13.49
C ASN A 429 14.06 8.76 -13.23
N LYS A 430 14.80 8.26 -12.24
CA LYS A 430 16.07 8.85 -11.77
C LYS A 430 17.06 7.76 -11.37
N VAL A 431 18.34 8.12 -11.40
CA VAL A 431 19.42 7.29 -10.87
C VAL A 431 19.99 8.01 -9.67
N VAL A 432 20.08 7.31 -8.53
CA VAL A 432 20.66 7.80 -7.28
C VAL A 432 22.05 7.18 -7.16
N PRO A 433 23.13 7.97 -7.07
CA PRO A 433 24.50 7.46 -7.17
C PRO A 433 25.04 6.77 -5.91
N TYR A 434 24.36 6.91 -4.76
CA TYR A 434 24.82 6.44 -3.45
C TYR A 434 26.25 6.84 -3.08
N THR A 435 26.64 8.07 -3.40
CA THR A 435 27.93 8.63 -3.00
C THR A 435 28.01 8.73 -1.47
N ALA A 436 28.98 8.04 -0.90
CA ALA A 436 29.22 7.91 0.54
C ALA A 436 30.54 8.57 0.93
N ASP A 437 30.58 9.14 2.13
CA ASP A 437 31.83 9.55 2.77
C ASP A 437 32.36 8.41 3.66
N ASN A 438 33.62 8.49 4.10
CA ASN A 438 34.26 7.43 4.91
C ASN A 438 33.54 7.13 6.24
N ASP A 439 32.74 8.05 6.74
CA ASP A 439 31.96 7.94 7.97
C ASP A 439 30.45 7.81 7.72
N THR A 440 30.02 7.61 6.47
CA THR A 440 28.63 7.30 6.13
C THR A 440 28.27 5.90 6.60
N VAL A 441 27.13 5.78 7.26
CA VAL A 441 26.56 4.54 7.82
C VAL A 441 25.35 4.07 7.00
N GLU A 442 24.59 5.03 6.47
CA GLU A 442 23.35 4.78 5.73
C GLU A 442 23.08 5.93 4.77
N ILE A 443 22.36 5.64 3.66
CA ILE A 443 21.84 6.66 2.76
C ILE A 443 20.32 6.54 2.69
N TYR A 444 19.63 7.46 3.37
CA TYR A 444 18.18 7.53 3.33
C TYR A 444 17.69 8.19 2.05
N THR A 445 16.84 7.50 1.30
CA THR A 445 16.23 8.03 0.08
C THR A 445 14.78 8.45 0.34
N TYR A 446 14.39 9.63 -0.14
CA TYR A 446 13.01 10.10 -0.02
C TYR A 446 12.54 10.79 -1.29
N LEU A 447 11.28 10.56 -1.66
CA LEU A 447 10.56 11.33 -2.66
C LEU A 447 9.51 12.22 -1.99
N ILE A 448 9.48 13.50 -2.33
CA ILE A 448 8.40 14.42 -1.97
C ILE A 448 7.74 14.93 -3.25
N ILE A 449 6.41 14.96 -3.26
CA ILE A 449 5.59 15.50 -4.35
C ILE A 449 4.63 16.54 -3.78
N THR A 450 4.45 17.63 -4.52
CA THR A 450 3.39 18.62 -4.28
C THR A 450 2.64 18.89 -5.57
N GLY A 451 1.32 19.08 -5.48
CA GLY A 451 0.47 19.46 -6.60
C GLY A 451 -0.74 20.24 -6.12
N ARG A 452 -1.70 20.47 -7.04
CA ARG A 452 -2.99 21.08 -6.71
C ARG A 452 -4.10 20.38 -7.49
N ILE A 453 -5.21 20.08 -6.85
CA ILE A 453 -6.42 19.63 -7.55
C ILE A 453 -7.31 20.86 -7.77
N TYR A 454 -7.72 21.08 -9.02
CA TYR A 454 -8.52 22.23 -9.41
C TYR A 454 -10.01 21.91 -9.47
N ASP A 455 -10.79 22.77 -8.84
CA ASP A 455 -12.24 22.76 -8.88
C ASP A 455 -12.71 23.81 -9.90
N ILE A 456 -13.19 23.35 -11.05
CA ILE A 456 -13.65 24.22 -12.14
C ILE A 456 -14.95 24.94 -11.74
N GLU A 457 -15.83 24.30 -10.97
CA GLU A 457 -17.14 24.85 -10.63
C GLU A 457 -17.05 26.02 -9.65
N ALA A 458 -16.15 25.93 -8.67
CA ALA A 458 -15.93 26.99 -7.67
C ALA A 458 -14.72 27.89 -7.95
N ASP A 459 -13.99 27.67 -9.05
CA ASP A 459 -12.77 28.42 -9.39
C ASP A 459 -11.74 28.37 -8.24
N GLN A 460 -11.63 27.20 -7.59
CA GLN A 460 -10.83 27.00 -6.37
C GLN A 460 -9.77 25.92 -6.60
N SER A 461 -8.61 26.03 -5.96
CA SER A 461 -7.57 25.00 -6.04
C SER A 461 -7.13 24.57 -4.66
N TYR A 462 -6.97 23.26 -4.49
CA TYR A 462 -6.61 22.66 -3.22
C TYR A 462 -5.20 22.08 -3.29
N PRO A 463 -4.29 22.47 -2.38
CA PRO A 463 -2.95 21.91 -2.36
C PRO A 463 -2.98 20.44 -1.92
N VAL A 464 -2.21 19.59 -2.57
CA VAL A 464 -2.01 18.19 -2.18
C VAL A 464 -0.51 17.87 -2.16
N TRP A 465 -0.12 16.91 -1.34
CA TRP A 465 1.27 16.48 -1.22
C TRP A 465 1.39 14.99 -0.92
N TYR A 466 2.57 14.44 -1.17
CA TYR A 466 2.88 13.04 -0.87
C TYR A 466 4.36 12.91 -0.54
N ILE A 467 4.68 12.06 0.42
CA ILE A 467 6.05 11.65 0.75
C ILE A 467 6.15 10.14 0.71
N ALA A 468 7.20 9.63 0.09
CA ALA A 468 7.54 8.21 0.08
C ALA A 468 8.98 8.00 0.53
N ARG A 469 9.17 7.01 1.40
CA ARG A 469 10.46 6.45 1.75
C ARG A 469 10.49 4.97 1.33
N PRO A 470 11.38 4.58 0.42
CA PRO A 470 11.61 3.19 0.10
C PRO A 470 12.08 2.39 1.32
N LYS A 471 11.59 1.16 1.48
CA LYS A 471 12.09 0.17 2.46
C LYS A 471 13.37 -0.51 1.96
N ILE A 472 14.40 0.31 1.78
CA ILE A 472 15.73 -0.12 1.33
C ILE A 472 16.75 0.21 2.42
N SER A 473 17.75 -0.66 2.56
CA SER A 473 18.97 -0.40 3.32
C SER A 473 20.15 -0.39 2.35
N VAL A 474 20.92 0.71 2.30
CA VAL A 474 22.12 0.78 1.46
C VAL A 474 23.27 0.08 2.21
N ARG A 475 23.85 -0.94 1.59
CA ARG A 475 24.93 -1.75 2.18
C ARG A 475 26.30 -1.15 1.91
N SER A 476 27.25 -1.47 2.79
CA SER A 476 28.67 -1.41 2.44
C SER A 476 28.98 -2.46 1.36
N ASN A 477 29.80 -2.11 0.37
CA ASN A 477 30.36 -3.09 -0.56
C ASN A 477 31.40 -3.92 0.20
N TYR A 478 31.01 -5.13 0.59
CA TYR A 478 31.88 -6.09 1.24
C TYR A 478 32.41 -7.10 0.22
N GLU A 479 33.74 -7.29 0.20
CA GLU A 479 34.34 -8.36 -0.59
C GLU A 479 34.09 -9.72 0.09
N SER A 480 33.49 -10.67 -0.64
CA SER A 480 33.40 -12.08 -0.25
C SER A 480 34.57 -12.85 -0.87
N ILE A 481 35.51 -13.27 -0.04
CA ILE A 481 36.66 -14.08 -0.47
C ILE A 481 36.18 -15.49 -0.87
N THR A 482 35.19 -16.03 -0.14
CA THR A 482 34.57 -17.33 -0.46
C THR A 482 33.97 -17.34 -1.87
N ARG A 483 33.44 -16.20 -2.35
CA ARG A 483 32.94 -16.08 -3.72
C ARG A 483 34.05 -16.20 -4.76
N GLU A 484 35.14 -15.43 -4.62
CA GLU A 484 36.26 -15.48 -5.57
C GLU A 484 36.85 -16.89 -5.66
N HIS A 485 37.03 -17.55 -4.50
CA HIS A 485 37.50 -18.93 -4.48
C HIS A 485 36.45 -19.91 -5.02
N SER A 486 35.15 -19.69 -4.78
CA SER A 486 34.09 -20.54 -5.34
C SER A 486 34.07 -20.50 -6.87
N GLU A 487 34.26 -19.33 -7.48
CA GLU A 487 34.36 -19.17 -8.95
C GLU A 487 35.60 -19.91 -9.50
N GLN A 488 36.73 -19.88 -8.79
CA GLN A 488 37.92 -20.66 -9.16
C GLN A 488 37.71 -22.17 -9.03
N ILE A 489 37.01 -22.60 -7.97
CA ILE A 489 36.70 -24.02 -7.75
C ILE A 489 35.75 -24.53 -8.84
N ASP A 490 34.80 -23.72 -9.30
CA ASP A 490 33.89 -24.11 -10.39
C ASP A 490 34.64 -24.51 -11.67
N GLU A 491 35.77 -23.89 -11.97
CA GLU A 491 36.61 -24.28 -13.11
C GLU A 491 37.08 -25.74 -12.99
N PHE A 492 37.37 -26.21 -11.77
CA PHE A 492 37.80 -27.59 -11.50
C PHE A 492 36.65 -28.60 -11.45
N LEU A 493 35.40 -28.14 -11.33
CA LEU A 493 34.24 -29.01 -11.29
C LEU A 493 33.61 -29.23 -12.67
N THR A 494 34.11 -28.56 -13.72
CA THR A 494 33.48 -28.56 -15.06
C THR A 494 33.50 -29.90 -15.80
N ASP A 495 34.46 -30.79 -15.50
CA ASP A 495 34.55 -32.11 -16.14
C ASP A 495 34.10 -33.27 -15.21
N ASP A 496 33.47 -32.93 -14.08
CA ASP A 496 33.01 -33.82 -13.00
C ASP A 496 34.10 -34.80 -12.50
N VAL A 497 35.39 -34.45 -12.67
CA VAL A 497 36.52 -35.26 -12.19
C VAL A 497 37.59 -34.37 -11.55
N ILE A 498 37.67 -34.38 -10.23
CA ILE A 498 38.73 -33.68 -9.51
C ILE A 498 40.02 -34.51 -9.54
N THR A 499 41.08 -33.96 -10.16
CA THR A 499 42.42 -34.52 -10.09
C THR A 499 43.05 -34.27 -8.72
N TRP A 500 44.07 -35.05 -8.36
CA TRP A 500 44.83 -34.83 -7.11
C TRP A 500 45.39 -33.41 -6.97
N SER A 501 45.83 -32.79 -8.07
CA SER A 501 46.35 -31.42 -8.02
C SER A 501 45.25 -30.38 -7.76
N GLU A 502 44.04 -30.64 -8.27
CA GLU A 502 42.88 -29.78 -8.04
C GLU A 502 42.34 -29.98 -6.62
N SER A 503 42.28 -31.21 -6.13
CA SER A 503 41.91 -31.53 -4.73
C SER A 503 42.86 -30.88 -3.72
N ASP A 504 44.18 -30.91 -3.95
CA ASP A 504 45.16 -30.19 -3.11
C ASP A 504 44.91 -28.66 -3.16
N THR A 505 44.56 -28.11 -4.33
CA THR A 505 44.29 -26.67 -4.50
C THR A 505 42.99 -26.27 -3.81
N ILE A 506 41.93 -27.07 -3.93
CA ILE A 506 40.64 -26.85 -3.26
C ILE A 506 40.82 -26.86 -1.74
N GLU A 507 41.63 -27.78 -1.21
CA GLU A 507 41.95 -27.82 0.23
C GLU A 507 42.65 -26.54 0.69
N GLU A 508 43.64 -26.05 -0.07
CA GLU A 508 44.32 -24.78 0.24
C GLU A 508 43.35 -23.57 0.20
N LEU A 509 42.42 -23.53 -0.76
CA LEU A 509 41.41 -22.48 -0.86
C LEU A 509 40.44 -22.52 0.35
N PHE A 510 39.94 -23.70 0.71
CA PHE A 510 39.07 -23.87 1.87
C PHE A 510 39.77 -23.52 3.19
N GLU A 511 41.04 -23.87 3.37
CA GLU A 511 41.82 -23.45 4.54
C GLU A 511 41.97 -21.91 4.62
N SER A 512 42.15 -21.25 3.48
CA SER A 512 42.21 -19.79 3.39
C SER A 512 40.87 -19.12 3.73
N ASP A 513 39.77 -19.67 3.24
CA ASP A 513 38.41 -19.20 3.56
C ASP A 513 38.11 -19.36 5.04
N ILE A 514 38.42 -20.52 5.63
CA ILE A 514 38.24 -20.78 7.06
C ILE A 514 39.01 -19.75 7.89
N ALA A 515 40.25 -19.41 7.54
CA ALA A 515 41.04 -18.41 8.24
C ALA A 515 40.38 -17.01 8.18
N THR A 516 39.92 -16.61 7.00
CA THR A 516 39.22 -15.33 6.78
C THR A 516 37.90 -15.25 7.55
N LEU A 517 37.11 -16.32 7.52
CA LEU A 517 35.83 -16.40 8.23
C LEU A 517 36.02 -16.38 9.74
N HIS A 518 37.13 -16.93 10.26
CA HIS A 518 37.50 -16.80 11.66
C HIS A 518 37.76 -15.34 12.05
N ASP A 519 38.50 -14.58 11.24
CA ASP A 519 38.74 -13.15 11.48
C ASP A 519 37.44 -12.34 11.45
N LYS A 520 36.53 -12.62 10.50
CA LYS A 520 35.21 -11.96 10.43
C LYS A 520 34.30 -12.32 11.60
N LYS A 521 34.37 -13.56 12.09
CA LYS A 521 33.65 -13.98 13.30
C LYS A 521 34.15 -13.24 14.54
N ASP A 522 35.48 -13.11 14.69
CA ASP A 522 36.07 -12.36 15.79
C ASP A 522 35.65 -10.87 15.71
N GLU A 523 35.58 -10.28 14.52
CA GLU A 523 35.02 -8.92 14.33
C GLU A 523 33.57 -8.83 14.82
N ALA A 524 32.72 -9.81 14.48
CA ALA A 524 31.33 -9.84 14.93
C ALA A 524 31.22 -9.93 16.46
N GLU A 525 32.06 -10.73 17.11
CA GLU A 525 32.14 -10.81 18.58
C GLU A 525 32.60 -9.46 19.19
N GLU A 526 33.56 -8.77 18.57
CA GLU A 526 33.94 -7.41 19.00
C GLU A 526 32.80 -6.40 18.87
N TRP A 527 32.01 -6.48 17.80
CA TRP A 527 30.84 -5.62 17.61
C TRP A 527 29.71 -5.94 18.59
N GLN A 528 29.59 -7.20 19.02
CA GLN A 528 28.69 -7.57 20.11
C GLN A 528 29.06 -6.80 21.37
N ASP A 529 30.34 -6.84 21.78
CA ASP A 529 30.84 -6.11 22.95
C ASP A 529 30.60 -4.59 22.85
N LYS A 530 30.84 -4.00 21.67
CA LYS A 530 30.57 -2.58 21.42
C LYS A 530 29.10 -2.25 21.60
N ASN A 531 28.20 -3.06 21.05
CA ASN A 531 26.75 -2.88 21.17
C ASN A 531 26.24 -3.11 22.59
N GLU A 532 26.81 -4.07 23.34
CA GLU A 532 26.51 -4.27 24.76
C GLU A 532 26.88 -3.04 25.59
N ILE A 533 28.05 -2.43 25.32
CA ILE A 533 28.49 -1.21 25.99
C ILE A 533 27.59 -0.02 25.63
N LYS A 534 27.18 0.10 24.36
CA LYS A 534 26.26 1.16 23.90
C LYS A 534 24.83 0.95 24.43
N GLY A 535 24.46 -0.28 24.76
CA GLY A 535 23.13 -0.65 25.21
C GLY A 535 22.12 -0.86 24.08
N SER A 536 22.56 -1.15 22.85
CA SER A 536 21.65 -1.47 21.72
C SER A 536 21.31 -2.95 21.73
N SER A 537 20.08 -3.31 22.12
CA SER A 537 19.66 -4.72 22.18
C SER A 537 19.57 -5.39 20.81
N LEU A 538 19.18 -4.64 19.77
CA LEU A 538 19.15 -5.13 18.39
C LEU A 538 20.56 -5.35 17.87
N GLY A 539 21.48 -4.39 18.10
CA GLY A 539 22.88 -4.55 17.71
C GLY A 539 23.54 -5.79 18.32
N VAL A 540 23.28 -6.08 19.60
CA VAL A 540 23.76 -7.31 20.25
C VAL A 540 23.18 -8.57 19.61
N LYS A 541 21.88 -8.57 19.30
CA LYS A 541 21.20 -9.69 18.63
C LYS A 541 21.86 -9.96 17.27
N TYR A 542 22.03 -8.93 16.45
CA TYR A 542 22.57 -9.06 15.09
C TYR A 542 24.06 -9.44 15.09
N SER A 543 24.90 -8.86 15.95
CA SER A 543 26.30 -9.28 16.07
C SER A 543 26.43 -10.77 16.45
N LYS A 544 25.56 -11.26 17.34
CA LYS A 544 25.56 -12.67 17.71
C LYS A 544 25.14 -13.58 16.55
N LEU A 545 24.11 -13.20 15.79
CA LEU A 545 23.66 -13.94 14.62
C LEU A 545 24.75 -13.97 13.53
N ALA A 546 25.43 -12.85 13.30
CA ALA A 546 26.59 -12.80 12.39
C ALA A 546 27.68 -13.80 12.80
N ALA A 547 28.09 -13.80 14.08
CA ALA A 547 29.10 -14.73 14.58
C ALA A 547 28.66 -16.21 14.45
N GLU A 548 27.38 -16.50 14.65
CA GLU A 548 26.80 -17.84 14.44
C GLU A 548 26.85 -18.26 12.97
N LYS A 549 26.53 -17.35 12.04
CA LYS A 549 26.54 -17.63 10.60
C LYS A 549 27.94 -17.80 10.03
N TYR A 550 28.91 -16.98 10.45
CA TYR A 550 30.32 -17.25 10.13
C TYR A 550 30.79 -18.61 10.66
N GLN A 551 30.35 -19.02 11.85
CA GLN A 551 30.68 -20.34 12.38
C GLN A 551 30.05 -21.48 11.57
N ASN A 552 28.85 -21.28 11.01
CA ASN A 552 28.22 -22.23 10.10
C ASN A 552 29.01 -22.33 8.79
N ALA A 553 29.43 -21.19 8.21
CA ALA A 553 30.27 -21.15 7.01
C ALA A 553 31.59 -21.94 7.22
N ILE A 554 32.28 -21.70 8.33
CA ILE A 554 33.50 -22.45 8.71
C ILE A 554 33.21 -23.96 8.80
N SER A 555 32.06 -24.32 9.39
CA SER A 555 31.69 -25.73 9.57
C SER A 555 31.41 -26.43 8.25
N SER A 556 30.83 -25.73 7.26
CA SER A 556 30.57 -26.27 5.91
C SER A 556 31.84 -26.57 5.13
N LEU A 557 32.94 -25.84 5.39
CA LEU A 557 34.23 -26.08 4.73
C LEU A 557 35.13 -27.08 5.48
N THR A 558 34.85 -27.34 6.76
CA THR A 558 35.75 -28.12 7.62
C THR A 558 35.61 -29.62 7.37
N GLY A 559 36.70 -30.27 6.96
CA GLY A 559 36.77 -31.73 6.86
C GLY A 559 36.05 -32.32 5.66
N VAL A 560 35.86 -31.51 4.61
CA VAL A 560 35.28 -31.89 3.33
C VAL A 560 36.22 -32.84 2.59
N ASP A 561 35.68 -33.93 2.01
CA ASP A 561 36.43 -34.74 1.05
C ASP A 561 36.61 -33.98 -0.27
N THR A 562 37.76 -33.33 -0.45
CA THR A 562 38.04 -32.51 -1.64
C THR A 562 38.24 -33.34 -2.92
N SER A 563 38.13 -34.66 -2.84
CA SER A 563 38.08 -35.54 -4.02
C SER A 563 36.67 -35.87 -4.49
N ASP A 564 35.63 -35.52 -3.71
CA ASP A 564 34.22 -35.68 -4.07
C ASP A 564 33.65 -34.36 -4.61
N VAL A 565 33.31 -34.36 -5.90
CA VAL A 565 32.71 -33.21 -6.61
C VAL A 565 31.44 -32.70 -5.92
N ALA A 566 30.56 -33.61 -5.46
CA ALA A 566 29.29 -33.23 -4.86
C ALA A 566 29.50 -32.61 -3.47
N GLU A 567 30.44 -33.15 -2.69
CA GLU A 567 30.78 -32.63 -1.36
C GLU A 567 31.43 -31.24 -1.47
N VAL A 568 32.38 -31.06 -2.38
CA VAL A 568 33.02 -29.76 -2.66
C VAL A 568 32.00 -28.73 -3.12
N ARG A 569 31.11 -29.09 -4.05
CA ARG A 569 30.06 -28.20 -4.56
C ARG A 569 29.10 -27.78 -3.45
N THR A 570 28.70 -28.71 -2.58
CA THR A 570 27.82 -28.41 -1.44
C THR A 570 28.52 -27.49 -0.43
N ALA A 571 29.77 -27.80 -0.09
CA ALA A 571 30.53 -27.07 0.91
C ALA A 571 30.77 -25.61 0.52
N LYS A 572 31.28 -25.36 -0.70
CA LYS A 572 31.60 -24.00 -1.18
C LYS A 572 30.35 -23.12 -1.22
N THR A 573 29.24 -23.67 -1.72
CA THR A 573 27.98 -22.94 -1.86
C THR A 573 27.38 -22.60 -0.50
N GLN A 574 27.32 -23.55 0.43
CA GLN A 574 26.84 -23.28 1.79
C GLN A 574 27.70 -22.23 2.51
N ALA A 575 29.02 -22.31 2.37
CA ALA A 575 29.94 -21.36 2.99
C ALA A 575 29.71 -19.93 2.46
N TYR A 576 29.60 -19.77 1.15
CA TYR A 576 29.28 -18.48 0.53
C TYR A 576 27.95 -17.90 1.03
N LEU A 577 26.89 -18.69 1.03
CA LEU A 577 25.56 -18.23 1.46
C LEU A 577 25.54 -17.81 2.93
N TYR A 578 26.18 -18.60 3.80
CA TYR A 578 26.32 -18.23 5.21
C TYR A 578 27.20 -17.00 5.42
N GLU A 579 28.24 -16.79 4.60
CA GLU A 579 29.05 -15.59 4.65
C GLU A 579 28.25 -14.34 4.28
N VAL A 580 27.45 -14.37 3.21
CA VAL A 580 26.60 -13.25 2.78
C VAL A 580 25.61 -12.88 3.89
N GLU A 581 24.88 -13.87 4.44
CA GLU A 581 23.95 -13.65 5.54
C GLU A 581 24.67 -13.09 6.79
N ALA A 582 25.88 -13.58 7.10
CA ALA A 582 26.67 -13.08 8.22
C ALA A 582 27.16 -11.64 8.02
N ASN A 583 27.56 -11.27 6.81
CA ASN A 583 27.97 -9.90 6.45
C ASN A 583 26.78 -8.93 6.67
N ASP A 584 25.57 -9.33 6.27
CA ASP A 584 24.36 -8.52 6.46
C ASP A 584 23.99 -8.32 7.92
N TYR A 585 24.04 -9.38 8.73
CA TYR A 585 23.83 -9.25 10.18
C TYR A 585 24.91 -8.37 10.84
N LEU A 586 26.16 -8.48 10.40
CA LEU A 586 27.24 -7.65 10.93
C LEU A 586 27.02 -6.17 10.57
N GLU A 587 26.62 -5.89 9.34
CA GLU A 587 26.29 -4.55 8.87
C GLU A 587 25.06 -3.98 9.59
N ALA A 588 24.01 -4.77 9.81
CA ALA A 588 22.85 -4.40 10.61
C ALA A 588 23.27 -4.05 12.06
N ALA A 589 24.18 -4.82 12.65
CA ALA A 589 24.71 -4.53 13.97
C ALA A 589 25.49 -3.22 14.04
N LYS A 590 26.26 -2.89 12.98
CA LYS A 590 26.95 -1.60 12.83
C LYS A 590 25.94 -0.45 12.70
N LYS A 591 24.90 -0.59 11.87
CA LYS A 591 23.82 0.39 11.72
C LYS A 591 23.08 0.65 13.05
N CYS A 592 22.73 -0.39 13.80
CA CYS A 592 22.20 -0.27 15.16
C CYS A 592 23.17 0.48 16.10
N TYR A 593 24.46 0.13 16.03
CA TYR A 593 25.48 0.82 16.82
C TYR A 593 25.57 2.31 16.50
N TYR A 594 25.20 2.78 15.31
CA TYR A 594 25.24 4.21 14.97
C TYR A 594 23.88 4.91 15.06
N GLY A 595 22.79 4.17 15.28
CA GLY A 595 21.44 4.73 15.49
C GLY A 595 20.52 4.65 14.27
N ALA A 596 20.91 3.91 13.23
CA ALA A 596 20.08 3.59 12.07
C ALA A 596 19.39 2.22 12.26
N GLU A 597 18.67 2.06 13.38
CA GLU A 597 18.04 0.78 13.74
C GLU A 597 16.94 0.37 12.75
N ASP A 598 16.25 1.35 12.16
CA ASP A 598 15.18 1.13 11.21
C ASP A 598 15.65 0.53 9.88
N THR A 599 16.82 0.95 9.36
CA THR A 599 17.39 0.31 8.18
C THR A 599 18.14 -0.98 8.51
N ALA A 600 18.64 -1.13 9.74
CA ALA A 600 19.18 -2.41 10.22
C ALA A 600 18.12 -3.52 10.23
N GLU A 601 16.90 -3.23 10.67
CA GLU A 601 15.78 -4.19 10.64
C GLU A 601 15.37 -4.53 9.20
N ILE A 602 15.30 -3.53 8.30
CA ILE A 602 15.03 -3.75 6.86
C ILE A 602 16.09 -4.67 6.24
N LEU A 603 17.38 -4.44 6.55
CA LEU A 603 18.48 -5.18 5.96
C LEU A 603 18.36 -6.69 6.16
N VAL A 604 17.89 -7.11 7.35
CA VAL A 604 17.83 -8.51 7.76
C VAL A 604 16.40 -9.07 7.76
N SER A 605 15.39 -8.31 7.34
CA SER A 605 14.00 -8.76 7.37
C SER A 605 13.80 -10.03 6.53
N GLN A 606 14.50 -10.13 5.41
CA GLN A 606 14.56 -11.31 4.54
C GLN A 606 14.98 -12.60 5.26
N TYR A 607 15.72 -12.50 6.37
CA TYR A 607 16.16 -13.65 7.17
C TYR A 607 15.27 -13.93 8.39
N GLU A 608 14.51 -12.93 8.86
CA GLU A 608 13.78 -13.00 10.13
C GLU A 608 12.30 -13.37 10.00
N GLU A 609 11.66 -13.14 8.84
CA GLU A 609 10.25 -13.50 8.61
C GLU A 609 9.98 -15.02 8.66
N GLU A 610 11.01 -15.86 8.55
CA GLU A 610 10.91 -17.33 8.45
C GLU A 610 11.10 -18.10 9.78
N ASN A 611 10.40 -17.71 10.85
CA ASN A 611 10.31 -18.55 12.06
C ASN A 611 9.11 -19.51 12.11
N ASP A 612 8.36 -19.73 11.01
CA ASP A 612 7.21 -20.68 11.01
C ASP A 612 7.21 -21.76 9.91
N VAL A 613 8.13 -21.77 8.94
CA VAL A 613 8.39 -22.94 8.08
C VAL A 613 9.88 -22.98 7.73
N THR A 614 10.53 -24.06 8.11
CA THR A 614 11.91 -24.43 7.76
C THR A 614 12.25 -24.17 6.29
N PHE A 615 13.32 -23.36 6.07
CA PHE A 615 14.21 -23.24 4.90
C PHE A 615 13.87 -22.24 3.77
N GLY A 616 14.64 -21.13 3.68
CA GLY A 616 14.72 -20.25 2.49
C GLY A 616 16.00 -20.34 1.62
N LEU A 617 17.07 -21.00 2.08
CA LEU A 617 18.32 -21.16 1.29
C LEU A 617 18.92 -22.56 1.37
N ALA A 618 18.78 -23.24 2.51
CA ALA A 618 19.21 -24.63 2.65
C ALA A 618 18.17 -25.68 2.20
N ALA A 619 16.97 -25.27 1.74
CA ALA A 619 16.00 -26.17 1.08
C ALA A 619 16.41 -26.54 -0.35
N LEU A 620 17.11 -25.63 -1.05
CA LEU A 620 17.60 -25.87 -2.41
C LEU A 620 18.59 -27.02 -2.49
N PHE A 621 19.36 -27.26 -1.43
CA PHE A 621 20.35 -28.35 -1.38
C PHE A 621 19.85 -29.56 -0.58
N ALA A 622 18.66 -29.48 0.01
CA ALA A 622 17.96 -30.65 0.52
C ALA A 622 17.29 -31.46 -0.61
N SER A 623 17.27 -30.96 -1.86
CA SER A 623 16.80 -31.73 -3.03
C SER A 623 17.62 -32.99 -3.24
N ASP A 624 18.94 -32.94 -3.02
CA ASP A 624 19.82 -34.09 -3.16
C ASP A 624 19.55 -35.16 -2.08
N MET A 625 19.10 -34.74 -0.89
CA MET A 625 18.56 -35.66 0.13
C MET A 625 17.12 -36.12 -0.18
N LEU A 626 16.32 -35.32 -0.91
CA LEU A 626 14.96 -35.67 -1.30
C LEU A 626 14.95 -36.75 -2.39
N ASP A 627 15.96 -36.81 -3.26
CA ASP A 627 16.10 -37.90 -4.24
C ASP A 627 16.38 -39.25 -3.56
N GLU A 628 17.19 -39.28 -2.50
CA GLU A 628 17.34 -40.48 -1.64
C GLU A 628 16.03 -40.85 -0.91
N ILE A 629 15.20 -39.87 -0.55
CA ILE A 629 13.87 -40.09 0.04
C ILE A 629 12.86 -40.55 -1.01
N ASN A 630 12.94 -40.06 -2.25
CA ASN A 630 12.07 -40.43 -3.37
C ASN A 630 12.32 -41.88 -3.80
N ASP A 631 13.58 -42.31 -3.80
CA ASP A 631 13.97 -43.71 -3.97
C ASP A 631 13.37 -44.60 -2.86
N TYR A 632 13.28 -44.10 -1.63
CA TYR A 632 12.61 -44.80 -0.52
C TYR A 632 11.07 -44.79 -0.61
N LEU A 633 10.47 -43.73 -1.17
CA LEU A 633 9.02 -43.61 -1.38
C LEU A 633 8.51 -44.47 -2.54
N SER A 634 9.37 -44.76 -3.53
CA SER A 634 9.08 -45.67 -4.65
C SER A 634 8.75 -47.12 -4.20
N PHE A 635 9.15 -47.50 -2.98
CA PHE A 635 8.85 -48.81 -2.38
C PHE A 635 7.47 -48.90 -1.70
N ILE A 636 6.69 -47.81 -1.62
CA ILE A 636 5.34 -47.83 -1.08
C ILE A 636 4.36 -48.14 -2.23
N PRO A 637 3.61 -49.26 -2.18
CA PRO A 637 2.69 -49.62 -3.26
C PRO A 637 1.54 -48.61 -3.33
N TYR A 638 1.52 -47.80 -4.39
CA TYR A 638 0.43 -46.89 -4.74
C TYR A 638 -0.88 -47.68 -4.93
N SER A 639 -1.96 -47.31 -4.24
CA SER A 639 -3.32 -47.78 -4.54
C SER A 639 -4.21 -46.63 -4.99
N GLU A 640 -4.97 -46.86 -6.08
CA GLU A 640 -5.83 -45.88 -6.77
C GLU A 640 -6.95 -45.27 -5.90
N GLU A 641 -7.17 -45.74 -4.67
CA GLU A 641 -8.28 -45.30 -3.80
C GLU A 641 -8.11 -43.89 -3.19
N ILE A 642 -6.92 -43.26 -3.27
CA ILE A 642 -6.71 -41.92 -2.66
C ILE A 642 -7.27 -40.79 -3.54
N ASN A 643 -7.38 -40.98 -4.86
CA ASN A 643 -7.71 -39.90 -5.79
C ASN A 643 -9.22 -39.58 -5.91
N GLU A 644 -10.11 -40.49 -5.52
CA GLU A 644 -11.55 -40.30 -5.72
C GLU A 644 -12.26 -39.53 -4.58
N SER A 645 -11.57 -39.18 -3.50
CA SER A 645 -12.21 -38.60 -2.30
C SER A 645 -11.90 -37.13 -1.99
N VAL A 646 -11.13 -36.42 -2.83
CA VAL A 646 -10.78 -35.00 -2.62
C VAL A 646 -10.94 -34.19 -3.91
N PRO A 647 -12.05 -33.46 -4.12
CA PRO A 647 -12.17 -32.49 -5.19
C PRO A 647 -11.58 -31.14 -4.75
N GLY A 648 -10.48 -30.73 -5.41
CA GLY A 648 -9.95 -29.37 -5.40
C GLY A 648 -9.24 -28.91 -4.11
N GLY A 649 -7.92 -29.09 -4.06
CA GLY A 649 -7.04 -28.49 -3.04
C GLY A 649 -5.72 -29.26 -2.90
N MET A 650 -4.58 -28.57 -2.87
CA MET A 650 -3.25 -29.17 -2.65
C MET A 650 -3.22 -29.96 -1.33
N LEU A 651 -2.69 -31.18 -1.41
CA LEU A 651 -2.58 -32.11 -0.29
C LEU A 651 -1.10 -32.17 0.15
N THR A 652 -0.78 -31.67 1.34
CA THR A 652 0.57 -31.82 1.92
C THR A 652 0.59 -33.07 2.80
N VAL A 653 1.42 -34.06 2.43
CA VAL A 653 1.63 -35.30 3.20
C VAL A 653 3.00 -35.20 3.87
N ILE A 654 3.04 -35.21 5.21
CA ILE A 654 4.30 -35.30 5.97
C ILE A 654 4.42 -36.72 6.51
N VAL A 655 5.45 -37.45 6.07
CA VAL A 655 5.82 -38.76 6.58
C VAL A 655 6.79 -38.57 7.74
N LEU A 656 6.33 -38.81 8.98
CA LEU A 656 7.23 -38.85 10.11
C LEU A 656 7.95 -40.21 10.15
N LEU A 657 9.26 -40.18 10.43
CA LEU A 657 10.25 -41.28 10.51
C LEU A 657 9.87 -42.52 11.37
N CYS A 658 8.63 -42.65 11.83
CA CYS A 658 8.08 -43.80 12.55
C CYS A 658 6.75 -44.35 11.97
N GLY A 659 6.39 -44.03 10.72
CA GLY A 659 5.31 -44.72 10.00
C GLY A 659 3.88 -44.26 10.35
N ALA A 660 3.69 -43.00 10.72
CA ALA A 660 2.36 -42.39 10.82
C ALA A 660 2.19 -41.32 9.74
N VAL A 661 1.08 -41.41 8.99
CA VAL A 661 0.63 -40.38 8.05
C VAL A 661 -0.33 -39.45 8.79
N VAL A 662 0.01 -38.17 8.89
CA VAL A 662 -0.87 -37.14 9.44
C VAL A 662 -1.34 -36.26 8.29
N VAL A 663 -2.65 -36.27 8.05
CA VAL A 663 -3.29 -35.41 7.04
C VAL A 663 -3.64 -34.09 7.71
N PHE A 664 -3.01 -33.00 7.27
CA PHE A 664 -3.43 -31.66 7.64
C PHE A 664 -4.35 -31.09 6.57
N ARG A 665 -5.47 -30.50 7.01
CA ARG A 665 -6.18 -29.49 6.24
C ARG A 665 -5.61 -28.14 6.70
N PRO A 666 -5.00 -27.33 5.83
CA PRO A 666 -4.65 -25.97 6.23
C PRO A 666 -5.96 -25.28 6.58
N LYS A 667 -6.09 -24.90 7.85
CA LYS A 667 -7.14 -24.00 8.30
C LYS A 667 -6.69 -22.65 7.78
N ASN A 668 -7.40 -22.06 6.81
CA ASN A 668 -7.15 -20.71 6.27
C ASN A 668 -6.41 -19.85 7.30
N SER A 669 -5.10 -19.68 7.11
CA SER A 669 -4.28 -18.79 7.91
C SER A 669 -4.62 -17.38 7.45
N GLY A 670 -5.77 -16.90 7.89
CA GLY A 670 -6.03 -15.48 7.98
C GLY A 670 -4.87 -14.89 8.79
N TYR A 671 -4.00 -14.17 8.10
CA TYR A 671 -3.03 -13.25 8.67
C TYR A 671 -3.66 -12.56 9.87
N LYS A 672 -3.11 -12.80 11.05
CA LYS A 672 -3.35 -11.91 12.19
C LYS A 672 -2.58 -10.63 11.90
N ARG A 673 -3.23 -9.75 11.13
CA ARG A 673 -2.89 -8.33 10.97
C ARG A 673 -2.55 -7.74 12.34
N ARG A 674 -1.29 -7.38 12.53
CA ARG A 674 -0.89 -6.37 13.52
C ARG A 674 -0.72 -5.07 12.76
N TRP A 675 -1.80 -4.31 12.68
CA TRP A 675 -1.69 -2.86 12.55
C TRP A 675 -1.13 -2.36 13.88
N LYS A 676 -0.04 -1.60 13.82
CA LYS A 676 0.39 -0.74 14.90
C LYS A 676 0.49 0.67 14.38
#